data_AF-E3FHV3-F1
#
_entry.id   AF-E3FHV3-F1
#
_cell.length_a   1.000
_cell.length_b   1.000
_cell.length_c   1.000
_cell.angle_alpha   90.00
_cell.angle_beta   90.00
_cell.angle_gamma   90.00
#
_symmetry.space_group_name_H-M   'P 1'
#
loop_
_entity.id
_entity.type
_entity.pdbx_description
1 polymer ?
#
loop_
_entity_poly.entity_id
_entity_poly.type
_entity_poly.pdbx_seq_one_letter_code
_entity_poly.pdbx_strand_id
1 'polypeptide(L)'
;MSIPITSTSAYTYQYEADVWFFLLHKEEPALALVNEPRGGEDAEATFPAKSWKVEIQSKSERGDLDLPLLLEWLWKFPDREASNSLLERLLSNPQSSALVVAGGRCTDSIRRLVSDGTNTVGERERGLERAEANEFLQKVLDVTGLPAGTELEKKRLAHRSALLLNINDVFRLTRRIHILEGVTRERIQAECQRLLVLYHVPASQADHVFRRMVDYVREKVPDRDDVAPGLRKILSESSGLRVFKEEAEHIERPEERTLLDRLRDKRVLLLTGPSRCGKTFLAKWLAQAQQNQGFEVRRGEPQEASRFLLLAGEYDRLFIIEGAFEQAAKSGTVHQTWEAVEQVIRELPEHCLLIVTASKESLRDLLDADGIPTPMEGFPWVDLTVRDPALAVRIWQQHADLAGLSEVDRERYSEHLRALAPDFLVQPGQLWHLARNFPKGETRLDALDSVARVNAIALATEVRPVLPMARLVRALGISTTAMRPIHLDDLAFLMTAREDRPGLDKSSVGGLVSGESAPPFPVYSPPPRLPDPYSDLLDDLERRGWIRRDGDLLLFAHPDYEEAARILLARLPEGQRRELWSMLERATAGLGVNAAPTATRGLARLFEKYTSEDDRQRLLRIGLDALHSIFPAVSDEALLFLLVQHSRLDKSDQKMVWSWLANGGRSDALVSFHGGQAWFSPQTSWDELFRDHLHAGDTLSPTELNTPEKVWRALQGSTTLAVVEHGLRFPEVFIRAKAAKRYMSLASQESEKAWRAILDDHPLVLAAAFKGAIRSWPSYSPELRQFFLEGLTRAISVPTGAAALSGKMWGFDSECEWGSAEELGERWRLWGALLPTFLDAAPPLRWTLREDTLYGLFYGARKYLSQEIQRAICWAWLRWVKRGLRDTLPEGDTLAVADFLLKVVPTDSTERASLLPELLQHEDTGFTVINVRAFIAHWDNLLPAERDAVLTLVTGARRDRQWIRAVALTSQFVPPSLVEAICGRADGLGLSPAELEKVVSPELFVRCLEVSFGSPHPLWWLGMQGSIHPAWRAAAVHVRSLPTHTAFESAWRAAYSVGNEGPEAHLQQWQSLCAGTKPEDLESLFEVLMGLTATSNEDLHEHWSALWHRGSPEQQATWSERLAEKVEELCRSRSLPELFEDKSLFSMVLSWVQPDNSFLVSMVRIQKSVEGFIQLVTEFYSSPETTPRLIWTHDLVLNRLKQVGSENDLQKQVSSARHAAFNRQRNLLRVEREIDGEEWTYLHRAGGRASDEPKGSSE
;
A
#
# COMPACT_ATOMS: atom_id res chain seq x y z
N MET A 1 -3.18 20.31 -52.67
CA MET A 1 -3.78 21.41 -51.89
C MET A 1 -4.57 20.78 -50.77
N SER A 2 -4.03 20.85 -49.55
CA SER A 2 -4.70 20.47 -48.31
C SER A 2 -5.63 21.62 -47.91
N ILE A 3 -6.94 21.38 -47.98
CA ILE A 3 -7.89 22.26 -47.28
C ILE A 3 -7.73 21.91 -45.79
N PRO A 4 -7.50 22.90 -44.91
CA PRO A 4 -7.42 22.64 -43.48
C PRO A 4 -8.75 22.03 -43.01
N ILE A 5 -8.66 20.95 -42.24
CA ILE A 5 -9.79 20.24 -41.62
C ILE A 5 -10.34 21.14 -40.51
N THR A 6 -11.04 22.21 -40.89
CA THR A 6 -12.01 22.88 -40.04
C THR A 6 -13.36 22.21 -40.33
N SER A 7 -13.78 21.35 -39.40
CA SER A 7 -14.95 20.47 -39.50
C SER A 7 -16.22 21.22 -39.91
N THR A 8 -16.75 20.96 -41.11
CA THR A 8 -18.16 21.19 -41.42
C THR A 8 -19.01 20.15 -40.69
N SER A 9 -20.14 20.58 -40.11
CA SER A 9 -21.07 19.73 -39.34
C SER A 9 -21.58 18.50 -40.12
N ALA A 10 -21.52 18.53 -41.45
CA ALA A 10 -21.92 17.45 -42.33
C ALA A 10 -21.01 16.21 -42.27
N TYR A 11 -19.67 16.37 -42.19
CA TYR A 11 -18.75 15.22 -42.09
C TYR A 11 -18.86 14.53 -40.73
N THR A 12 -19.12 15.28 -39.66
CA THR A 12 -19.34 14.69 -38.34
C THR A 12 -20.59 13.80 -38.32
N TYR A 13 -21.66 14.19 -39.02
CA TYR A 13 -22.87 13.37 -39.15
C TYR A 13 -22.58 12.03 -39.86
N GLN A 14 -21.71 12.03 -40.87
CA GLN A 14 -21.32 10.80 -41.58
C GLN A 14 -20.62 9.81 -40.65
N TYR A 15 -19.59 10.27 -39.93
CA TYR A 15 -18.85 9.41 -38.99
C TYR A 15 -19.73 8.88 -37.84
N GLU A 16 -20.64 9.71 -37.32
CA GLU A 16 -21.62 9.27 -36.32
C GLU A 16 -22.56 8.18 -36.87
N ALA A 17 -23.03 8.32 -38.11
CA ALA A 17 -23.86 7.32 -38.77
C ALA A 17 -23.10 6.01 -39.05
N ASP A 18 -21.81 6.08 -39.38
CA ASP A 18 -20.96 4.91 -39.61
C ASP A 18 -20.73 4.12 -38.31
N VAL A 19 -20.50 4.81 -37.19
CA VAL A 19 -20.42 4.20 -35.86
C VAL A 19 -21.76 3.55 -35.48
N TRP A 20 -22.89 4.21 -35.76
CA TRP A 20 -24.21 3.64 -35.50
C TRP A 20 -24.45 2.38 -36.33
N PHE A 21 -24.09 2.40 -37.62
CA PHE A 21 -24.19 1.25 -38.50
C PHE A 21 -23.33 0.09 -38.00
N PHE A 22 -22.07 0.36 -37.60
CA PHE A 22 -21.21 -0.66 -37.01
C PHE A 22 -21.85 -1.29 -35.77
N LEU A 23 -22.39 -0.48 -34.86
CA LEU A 23 -23.03 -0.97 -33.63
C LEU A 23 -24.25 -1.85 -33.94
N LEU A 24 -25.09 -1.48 -34.91
CA LEU A 24 -26.24 -2.30 -35.32
C LEU A 24 -25.84 -3.69 -35.83
N HIS A 25 -24.65 -3.82 -36.43
CA HIS A 25 -24.16 -5.05 -37.07
C HIS A 25 -22.95 -5.67 -36.36
N LYS A 26 -22.71 -5.29 -35.10
CA LYS A 26 -21.54 -5.72 -34.33
C LYS A 26 -21.42 -7.25 -34.22
N GLU A 27 -22.53 -7.96 -34.13
CA GLU A 27 -22.56 -9.42 -34.00
C GLU A 27 -22.04 -10.16 -35.24
N GLU A 28 -21.90 -9.49 -36.39
CA GLU A 28 -21.36 -10.10 -37.62
C GLU A 28 -19.83 -10.18 -37.55
N PRO A 29 -19.21 -11.34 -37.26
CA PRO A 29 -17.82 -11.41 -36.84
C PRO A 29 -16.80 -10.95 -37.90
N ALA A 30 -17.16 -11.07 -39.18
CA ALA A 30 -16.33 -10.70 -40.33
C ALA A 30 -16.73 -9.38 -41.02
N LEU A 31 -17.59 -8.57 -40.39
CA LEU A 31 -17.96 -7.25 -40.92
C LEU A 31 -16.70 -6.41 -41.16
N ALA A 32 -16.54 -5.91 -42.39
CA ALA A 32 -15.56 -4.90 -42.75
C ALA A 32 -16.30 -3.60 -43.08
N LEU A 33 -15.82 -2.47 -42.55
CA LEU A 33 -16.39 -1.13 -42.78
C LEU A 33 -15.27 -0.20 -43.23
N VAL A 34 -15.40 0.36 -44.43
CA VAL A 34 -14.43 1.29 -45.02
C VAL A 34 -15.10 2.64 -45.24
N ASN A 35 -14.53 3.69 -44.65
CA ASN A 35 -15.02 5.06 -44.80
C ASN A 35 -14.39 5.70 -46.03
N GLU A 36 -15.18 6.44 -46.82
CA GLU A 36 -14.77 7.09 -48.07
C GLU A 36 -13.90 6.19 -48.99
N PRO A 37 -14.37 4.98 -49.33
CA PRO A 37 -13.64 4.07 -50.21
C PRO A 37 -13.39 4.70 -51.59
N ARG A 38 -12.27 4.32 -52.23
CA ARG A 38 -11.90 4.90 -53.52
C ARG A 38 -12.95 4.60 -54.59
N GLY A 39 -13.64 5.63 -55.06
CA GLY A 39 -14.67 5.52 -56.09
C GLY A 39 -16.02 4.97 -55.58
N GLY A 40 -16.23 4.92 -54.27
CA GLY A 40 -17.51 4.57 -53.64
C GLY A 40 -18.20 5.77 -52.99
N GLU A 41 -19.14 5.50 -52.09
CA GLU A 41 -19.91 6.51 -51.37
C GLU A 41 -19.27 6.96 -50.05
N ASP A 42 -20.07 7.49 -49.12
CA ASP A 42 -19.61 8.04 -47.85
C ASP A 42 -19.02 6.92 -46.96
N ALA A 43 -19.60 5.70 -47.00
CA ALA A 43 -18.98 4.48 -46.47
C ALA A 43 -19.41 3.21 -47.23
N GLU A 44 -18.65 2.13 -47.04
CA GLU A 44 -18.93 0.81 -47.61
C GLU A 44 -18.75 -0.28 -46.55
N ALA A 45 -19.78 -1.11 -46.37
CA ALA A 45 -19.75 -2.26 -45.49
C ALA A 45 -19.80 -3.57 -46.27
N THR A 46 -18.90 -4.49 -45.96
CA THR A 46 -18.87 -5.83 -46.54
C THR A 46 -19.18 -6.87 -45.48
N PHE A 47 -20.06 -7.82 -45.82
CA PHE A 47 -20.45 -8.96 -45.00
C PHE A 47 -19.97 -10.26 -45.66
N PRO A 48 -18.73 -10.71 -45.40
CA PRO A 48 -18.13 -11.86 -46.07
C PRO A 48 -18.95 -13.16 -45.88
N ALA A 49 -19.49 -13.37 -44.67
CA ALA A 49 -20.30 -14.55 -44.36
C ALA A 49 -21.62 -14.62 -45.17
N LYS A 50 -22.15 -13.46 -45.57
CA LYS A 50 -23.37 -13.33 -46.38
C LYS A 50 -23.06 -13.11 -47.87
N SER A 51 -21.77 -12.98 -48.22
CA SER A 51 -21.30 -12.53 -49.54
C SER A 51 -22.06 -11.28 -50.02
N TRP A 52 -22.24 -10.29 -49.14
CA TRP A 52 -23.08 -9.11 -49.41
C TRP A 52 -22.33 -7.80 -49.18
N LYS A 53 -22.62 -6.79 -49.99
CA LYS A 53 -22.05 -5.44 -49.90
C LYS A 53 -23.14 -4.39 -49.67
N VAL A 54 -22.88 -3.40 -48.82
CA VAL A 54 -23.76 -2.28 -48.54
C VAL A 54 -23.01 -0.97 -48.79
N GLU A 55 -23.54 -0.13 -49.67
CA GLU A 55 -23.01 1.21 -49.91
C GLU A 55 -23.85 2.24 -49.15
N ILE A 56 -23.20 3.02 -48.29
CA ILE A 56 -23.85 3.88 -47.30
C ILE A 56 -23.72 5.35 -47.74
N GLN A 57 -24.85 6.05 -47.72
CA GLN A 57 -24.95 7.48 -48.01
C GLN A 57 -25.61 8.20 -46.84
N SER A 58 -24.91 9.19 -46.27
CA SER A 58 -25.35 9.86 -45.03
C SER A 58 -25.59 11.35 -45.29
N LYS A 59 -26.83 11.82 -45.09
CA LYS A 59 -27.30 13.17 -45.40
C LYS A 59 -28.02 13.81 -44.20
N SER A 60 -27.48 14.91 -43.69
CA SER A 60 -27.98 15.61 -42.50
C SER A 60 -29.11 16.61 -42.76
N GLU A 61 -29.47 16.83 -44.03
CA GLU A 61 -30.50 17.77 -44.46
C GLU A 61 -31.89 17.35 -43.94
N ARG A 62 -32.69 18.33 -43.48
CA ARG A 62 -34.01 18.11 -42.87
C ARG A 62 -35.20 18.31 -43.84
N GLY A 63 -34.94 18.60 -45.10
CA GLY A 63 -36.00 18.76 -46.12
C GLY A 63 -36.69 17.44 -46.47
N ASP A 64 -37.85 17.51 -47.13
CA ASP A 64 -38.55 16.31 -47.59
C ASP A 64 -37.70 15.56 -48.63
N LEU A 65 -37.56 14.24 -48.47
CA LEU A 65 -36.89 13.37 -49.41
C LEU A 65 -37.90 12.86 -50.44
N ASP A 66 -37.76 13.31 -51.67
CA ASP A 66 -38.58 12.90 -52.79
C ASP A 66 -37.80 12.07 -53.81
N LEU A 67 -38.52 11.50 -54.78
CA LEU A 67 -37.91 10.69 -55.83
C LEU A 67 -36.79 11.41 -56.61
N PRO A 68 -36.95 12.68 -57.06
CA PRO A 68 -35.86 13.45 -57.65
C PRO A 68 -34.57 13.51 -56.80
N LEU A 69 -34.69 13.84 -55.51
CA LEU A 69 -33.53 13.95 -54.64
C LEU A 69 -32.85 12.60 -54.37
N LEU A 70 -33.63 11.52 -54.22
CA LEU A 70 -33.08 10.16 -54.13
C LEU A 70 -32.32 9.78 -55.41
N LEU A 71 -32.85 10.12 -56.58
CA LEU A 71 -32.20 9.85 -57.87
C LEU A 71 -30.93 10.67 -58.05
N GLU A 72 -30.86 11.89 -57.52
CA GLU A 72 -29.64 12.69 -57.50
C GLU A 72 -28.50 11.95 -56.77
N TRP A 73 -28.81 11.37 -55.60
CA TRP A 73 -27.83 10.61 -54.81
C TRP A 73 -27.43 9.31 -55.50
N LEU A 74 -28.38 8.56 -56.06
CA LEU A 74 -28.08 7.34 -56.82
C LEU A 74 -27.23 7.62 -58.08
N TRP A 75 -27.37 8.80 -58.67
CA TRP A 75 -26.60 9.23 -59.84
C TRP A 75 -25.30 9.97 -59.51
N LYS A 76 -24.87 9.96 -58.25
CA LYS A 76 -23.56 10.51 -57.84
C LYS A 76 -22.44 9.68 -58.47
N PHE A 77 -21.56 10.36 -59.22
CA PHE A 77 -20.38 9.76 -59.85
C PHE A 77 -19.13 10.03 -59.01
N PRO A 78 -18.12 9.14 -59.07
CA PRO A 78 -16.82 9.40 -58.47
C PRO A 78 -16.20 10.70 -58.98
N ASP A 79 -15.33 11.28 -58.15
CA ASP A 79 -14.64 12.54 -58.46
C ASP A 79 -13.87 12.45 -59.78
N ARG A 80 -14.17 13.38 -60.70
CA ARG A 80 -13.57 13.47 -62.05
C ARG A 80 -13.88 12.29 -62.98
N GLU A 81 -14.79 11.41 -62.60
CA GLU A 81 -15.25 10.28 -63.43
C GLU A 81 -16.64 10.52 -64.01
N ALA A 82 -16.92 9.86 -65.14
CA ALA A 82 -18.19 9.98 -65.88
C ALA A 82 -19.02 8.69 -65.91
N SER A 83 -18.53 7.62 -65.27
CA SER A 83 -19.14 6.30 -65.17
C SER A 83 -19.01 5.78 -63.74
N ASN A 84 -19.58 4.61 -63.43
CA ASN A 84 -19.52 3.97 -62.11
C ASN A 84 -20.30 4.73 -61.03
N SER A 85 -21.50 5.24 -61.35
CA SER A 85 -22.43 5.81 -60.36
C SER A 85 -22.94 4.76 -59.37
N LEU A 86 -23.47 5.17 -58.21
CA LEU A 86 -24.09 4.25 -57.23
C LEU A 86 -25.19 3.39 -57.89
N LEU A 87 -26.03 3.99 -58.74
CA LEU A 87 -27.04 3.29 -59.51
C LEU A 87 -26.43 2.18 -60.38
N GLU A 88 -25.34 2.47 -61.10
CA GLU A 88 -24.65 1.48 -61.94
C GLU A 88 -24.01 0.35 -61.11
N ARG A 89 -23.45 0.67 -59.94
CA ARG A 89 -22.87 -0.33 -59.04
C ARG A 89 -23.93 -1.28 -58.49
N LEU A 90 -25.11 -0.76 -58.13
CA LEU A 90 -26.22 -1.59 -57.69
C LEU A 90 -26.81 -2.45 -58.82
N LEU A 91 -26.85 -1.95 -60.06
CA LEU A 91 -27.34 -2.72 -61.22
C LEU A 91 -26.35 -3.80 -61.66
N SER A 92 -25.05 -3.54 -61.58
CA SER A 92 -23.99 -4.49 -61.99
C SER A 92 -23.73 -5.58 -60.95
N ASN A 93 -23.88 -5.29 -59.65
CA ASN A 93 -23.69 -6.26 -58.58
C ASN A 93 -25.04 -6.63 -57.91
N PRO A 94 -25.60 -7.84 -58.16
CA PRO A 94 -26.85 -8.28 -57.54
C PRO A 94 -26.73 -8.51 -56.03
N GLN A 95 -25.53 -8.67 -55.49
CA GLN A 95 -25.23 -8.83 -54.06
C GLN A 95 -24.82 -7.52 -53.39
N SER A 96 -25.21 -6.38 -53.97
CA SER A 96 -25.02 -5.04 -53.40
C SER A 96 -26.37 -4.38 -53.11
N SER A 97 -26.44 -3.64 -52.00
CA SER A 97 -27.57 -2.80 -51.61
C SER A 97 -27.10 -1.40 -51.22
N ALA A 98 -27.97 -0.40 -51.32
CA ALA A 98 -27.70 0.95 -50.85
C ALA A 98 -28.49 1.25 -49.57
N LEU A 99 -27.82 1.87 -48.61
CA LEU A 99 -28.41 2.41 -47.39
C LEU A 99 -28.28 3.92 -47.38
N VAL A 100 -29.42 4.61 -47.31
CA VAL A 100 -29.48 6.07 -47.23
C VAL A 100 -29.92 6.47 -45.83
N VAL A 101 -29.07 7.18 -45.09
CA VAL A 101 -29.33 7.69 -43.74
C VAL A 101 -29.63 9.19 -43.83
N ALA A 102 -30.91 9.55 -43.80
CA ALA A 102 -31.39 10.89 -44.07
C ALA A 102 -32.04 11.56 -42.85
N GLY A 103 -31.72 12.84 -42.61
CA GLY A 103 -32.37 13.68 -41.60
C GLY A 103 -33.81 14.07 -41.92
N GLY A 104 -34.14 14.12 -43.22
CA GLY A 104 -35.47 14.43 -43.76
C GLY A 104 -36.44 13.24 -43.74
N ARG A 105 -37.72 13.50 -44.00
CA ARG A 105 -38.76 12.47 -44.14
C ARG A 105 -39.06 12.17 -45.62
N CYS A 106 -39.31 10.91 -45.94
CA CYS A 106 -39.71 10.49 -47.28
C CYS A 106 -41.13 10.97 -47.60
N THR A 107 -41.30 11.48 -48.82
CA THR A 107 -42.62 11.70 -49.41
C THR A 107 -43.26 10.38 -49.85
N ASP A 108 -44.56 10.39 -50.14
CA ASP A 108 -45.31 9.18 -50.54
C ASP A 108 -44.70 8.46 -51.75
N SER A 109 -44.00 9.20 -52.63
CA SER A 109 -43.34 8.67 -53.85
C SER A 109 -42.27 7.61 -53.59
N ILE A 110 -41.61 7.63 -52.43
CA ILE A 110 -40.52 6.70 -52.07
C ILE A 110 -40.68 6.10 -50.67
N ARG A 111 -41.81 6.36 -50.00
CA ARG A 111 -42.06 5.92 -48.62
C ARG A 111 -41.93 4.41 -48.40
N ARG A 112 -42.20 3.60 -49.42
CA ARG A 112 -42.01 2.14 -49.38
C ARG A 112 -40.56 1.70 -49.30
N LEU A 113 -39.62 2.60 -49.58
CA LEU A 113 -38.18 2.39 -49.45
C LEU A 113 -37.67 2.71 -48.04
N VAL A 114 -38.53 3.16 -47.11
CA VAL A 114 -38.16 3.35 -45.70
C VAL A 114 -38.01 2.00 -45.00
N SER A 115 -36.90 1.80 -44.30
CA SER A 115 -36.64 0.65 -43.43
C SER A 115 -36.98 1.01 -41.97
N ASP A 116 -37.39 0.01 -41.20
CA ASP A 116 -37.64 0.16 -39.74
C ASP A 116 -36.35 0.10 -38.90
N GLY A 117 -35.20 -0.10 -39.54
CA GLY A 117 -33.88 -0.19 -38.90
C GLY A 117 -33.46 -1.60 -38.51
N THR A 118 -34.34 -2.60 -38.64
CA THR A 118 -34.03 -4.00 -38.31
C THR A 118 -33.46 -4.79 -39.49
N ASN A 119 -33.76 -4.36 -40.72
CA ASN A 119 -33.28 -4.97 -41.95
C ASN A 119 -32.66 -3.91 -42.87
N THR A 120 -31.34 -3.71 -42.74
CA THR A 120 -30.56 -2.72 -43.52
C THR A 120 -29.54 -3.38 -44.46
N VAL A 121 -29.59 -4.71 -44.62
CA VAL A 121 -28.65 -5.52 -45.39
C VAL A 121 -29.43 -6.56 -46.18
N GLY A 122 -29.19 -6.69 -47.48
CA GLY A 122 -29.89 -7.68 -48.32
C GLY A 122 -31.07 -7.10 -49.11
N GLU A 123 -31.88 -8.00 -49.68
CA GLU A 123 -33.11 -7.65 -50.39
C GLU A 123 -34.31 -7.54 -49.44
N ARG A 124 -35.17 -6.57 -49.70
CA ARG A 124 -36.47 -6.42 -49.04
C ARG A 124 -37.52 -7.31 -49.70
N GLU A 125 -38.48 -7.78 -48.91
CA GLU A 125 -39.63 -8.53 -49.41
C GLU A 125 -40.46 -7.75 -50.45
N ARG A 126 -40.55 -6.43 -50.27
CA ARG A 126 -41.33 -5.52 -51.13
C ARG A 126 -40.48 -4.31 -51.53
N GLY A 127 -40.53 -3.97 -52.81
CA GLY A 127 -40.00 -2.71 -53.36
C GLY A 127 -41.14 -1.74 -53.69
N LEU A 128 -40.90 -0.82 -54.64
CA LEU A 128 -41.95 0.07 -55.14
C LEU A 128 -43.07 -0.72 -55.84
N GLU A 129 -44.29 -0.19 -55.84
CA GLU A 129 -45.39 -0.72 -56.64
C GLU A 129 -45.23 -0.37 -58.13
N ARG A 130 -46.00 -1.03 -59.01
CA ARG A 130 -45.83 -0.89 -60.46
C ARG A 130 -45.99 0.55 -60.98
N ALA A 131 -46.85 1.35 -60.36
CA ALA A 131 -47.03 2.76 -60.72
C ALA A 131 -45.80 3.60 -60.30
N GLU A 132 -45.37 3.46 -59.04
CA GLU A 132 -44.18 4.14 -58.47
C GLU A 132 -42.88 3.71 -59.19
N ALA A 133 -42.73 2.42 -59.52
CA ALA A 133 -41.58 1.89 -60.26
C ALA A 133 -41.54 2.39 -61.72
N ASN A 134 -42.70 2.59 -62.34
CA ASN A 134 -42.78 3.23 -63.66
C ASN A 134 -42.39 4.71 -63.58
N GLU A 135 -42.81 5.43 -62.54
CA GLU A 135 -42.39 6.81 -62.30
C GLU A 135 -40.88 6.90 -62.05
N PHE A 136 -40.34 5.98 -61.24
CA PHE A 136 -38.89 5.84 -61.01
C PHE A 136 -38.16 5.60 -62.33
N LEU A 137 -38.62 4.64 -63.15
CA LEU A 137 -38.02 4.34 -64.45
C LEU A 137 -38.04 5.55 -65.39
N GLN A 138 -39.18 6.27 -65.46
CA GLN A 138 -39.30 7.46 -66.29
C GLN A 138 -38.34 8.56 -65.84
N LYS A 139 -38.27 8.86 -64.53
CA LYS A 139 -37.37 9.89 -64.00
C LYS A 139 -35.89 9.51 -64.09
N VAL A 140 -35.54 8.22 -64.02
CA VAL A 140 -34.15 7.77 -64.24
C VAL A 140 -33.72 7.98 -65.69
N LEU A 141 -34.61 7.70 -66.64
CA LEU A 141 -34.34 7.84 -68.08
C LEU A 141 -34.52 9.29 -68.57
N ASP A 142 -35.13 10.16 -67.75
CA ASP A 142 -35.29 11.57 -68.06
C ASP A 142 -33.95 12.30 -67.89
N VAL A 143 -33.29 12.51 -69.02
CA VAL A 143 -32.05 13.29 -69.12
C VAL A 143 -32.30 14.76 -69.46
N THR A 144 -33.56 15.19 -69.56
CA THR A 144 -33.91 16.56 -69.96
C THR A 144 -33.67 17.55 -68.83
N GLY A 145 -33.05 18.69 -69.13
CA GLY A 145 -32.78 19.74 -68.14
C GLY A 145 -31.56 19.53 -67.23
N LEU A 146 -30.79 18.45 -67.41
CA LEU A 146 -29.55 18.21 -66.67
C LEU A 146 -28.40 19.14 -67.14
N PRO A 147 -27.53 19.61 -66.24
CA PRO A 147 -26.42 20.51 -66.58
C PRO A 147 -25.40 19.82 -67.51
N ALA A 148 -24.94 20.55 -68.54
CA ALA A 148 -23.95 20.10 -69.53
C ALA A 148 -22.84 21.14 -69.77
N GLY A 149 -22.55 21.97 -68.76
CA GLY A 149 -21.66 23.12 -68.87
C GLY A 149 -20.18 22.75 -68.95
N THR A 150 -19.76 21.72 -68.23
CA THR A 150 -18.37 21.24 -68.23
C THR A 150 -18.16 20.01 -69.12
N GLU A 151 -16.93 19.76 -69.60
CA GLU A 151 -16.61 18.55 -70.39
C GLU A 151 -16.88 17.25 -69.60
N LEU A 152 -16.74 17.28 -68.27
CA LEU A 152 -17.10 16.16 -67.41
C LEU A 152 -18.62 15.95 -67.34
N GLU A 153 -19.40 17.03 -67.22
CA GLU A 153 -20.86 16.97 -67.24
C GLU A 153 -21.40 16.46 -68.58
N LYS A 154 -20.82 16.89 -69.71
CA LYS A 154 -21.17 16.33 -71.03
C LYS A 154 -20.91 14.83 -71.11
N LYS A 155 -19.78 14.36 -70.59
CA LYS A 155 -19.46 12.92 -70.52
C LYS A 155 -20.44 12.17 -69.61
N ARG A 156 -20.78 12.72 -68.45
CA ARG A 156 -21.78 12.15 -67.53
C ARG A 156 -23.17 12.09 -68.17
N LEU A 157 -23.59 13.13 -68.88
CA LEU A 157 -24.87 13.17 -69.58
C LEU A 157 -24.94 12.15 -70.73
N ALA A 158 -23.87 12.03 -71.51
CA ALA A 158 -23.76 11.01 -72.55
C ALA A 158 -23.82 9.59 -71.97
N HIS A 159 -23.17 9.36 -70.82
CA HIS A 159 -23.20 8.09 -70.12
C HIS A 159 -24.60 7.76 -69.55
N ARG A 160 -25.28 8.74 -68.94
CA ARG A 160 -26.69 8.60 -68.49
C ARG A 160 -27.63 8.25 -69.63
N SER A 161 -27.47 8.93 -70.77
CA SER A 161 -28.32 8.73 -71.96
C SER A 161 -28.13 7.35 -72.61
N ALA A 162 -26.99 6.69 -72.34
CA ALA A 162 -26.70 5.35 -72.84
C ALA A 162 -27.23 4.23 -71.93
N LEU A 163 -27.76 4.55 -70.75
CA LEU A 163 -28.27 3.55 -69.81
C LEU A 163 -29.59 2.95 -70.32
N LEU A 164 -29.62 1.63 -70.48
CA LEU A 164 -30.83 0.87 -70.82
C LEU A 164 -31.35 0.16 -69.57
N LEU A 165 -32.57 0.51 -69.15
CA LEU A 165 -33.24 -0.04 -67.97
C LEU A 165 -34.67 -0.43 -68.33
N ASN A 166 -35.14 -1.56 -67.81
CA ASN A 166 -36.54 -1.96 -67.88
C ASN A 166 -37.19 -1.97 -66.49
N ILE A 167 -38.52 -2.13 -66.45
CA ILE A 167 -39.30 -2.11 -65.19
C ILE A 167 -38.91 -3.24 -64.21
N ASN A 168 -38.48 -4.41 -64.72
CA ASN A 168 -38.03 -5.51 -63.86
C ASN A 168 -36.69 -5.19 -63.20
N ASP A 169 -35.81 -4.47 -63.88
CA ASP A 169 -34.54 -4.01 -63.29
C ASP A 169 -34.81 -3.03 -62.16
N VAL A 170 -35.78 -2.11 -62.32
CA VAL A 170 -36.22 -1.19 -61.25
C VAL A 170 -36.82 -1.92 -60.06
N PHE A 171 -37.65 -2.96 -60.28
CA PHE A 171 -38.17 -3.76 -59.16
C PHE A 171 -37.06 -4.47 -58.37
N ARG A 172 -36.06 -5.04 -59.05
CA ARG A 172 -34.90 -5.69 -58.40
C ARG A 172 -34.01 -4.68 -57.69
N LEU A 173 -33.82 -3.49 -58.27
CA LEU A 173 -33.04 -2.41 -57.69
C LEU A 173 -33.71 -1.85 -56.43
N THR A 174 -35.00 -1.51 -56.50
CA THR A 174 -35.73 -0.87 -55.40
C THR A 174 -35.89 -1.75 -54.17
N ARG A 175 -35.88 -3.08 -54.33
CA ARG A 175 -35.79 -4.02 -53.21
C ARG A 175 -34.45 -3.97 -52.46
N ARG A 176 -33.41 -3.40 -53.06
CA ARG A 176 -32.06 -3.30 -52.51
C ARG A 176 -31.70 -1.87 -52.09
N ILE A 177 -32.67 -0.96 -52.09
CA ILE A 177 -32.52 0.40 -51.57
C ILE A 177 -33.26 0.48 -50.22
N HIS A 178 -32.51 0.88 -49.19
CA HIS A 178 -32.98 1.04 -47.83
C HIS A 178 -32.81 2.50 -47.41
N ILE A 179 -33.86 3.11 -46.86
CA ILE A 179 -33.82 4.50 -46.38
C ILE A 179 -34.14 4.52 -44.89
N LEU A 180 -33.28 5.11 -44.09
CA LEU A 180 -33.56 5.50 -42.71
C LEU A 180 -33.89 7.00 -42.72
N GLU A 181 -35.16 7.33 -42.46
CA GLU A 181 -35.66 8.70 -42.49
C GLU A 181 -35.74 9.32 -41.09
N GLY A 182 -35.75 10.66 -41.02
CA GLY A 182 -35.86 11.39 -39.76
C GLY A 182 -34.72 11.10 -38.79
N VAL A 183 -33.52 10.80 -39.31
CA VAL A 183 -32.34 10.48 -38.52
C VAL A 183 -31.60 11.78 -38.19
N THR A 184 -31.83 12.33 -37.01
CA THR A 184 -31.07 13.49 -36.53
C THR A 184 -29.80 13.04 -35.79
N ARG A 185 -28.85 13.94 -35.58
CA ARG A 185 -27.65 13.65 -34.76
C ARG A 185 -28.03 13.22 -33.35
N GLU A 186 -29.03 13.85 -32.76
CA GLU A 186 -29.52 13.53 -31.42
C GLU A 186 -30.09 12.10 -31.39
N ARG A 187 -30.79 11.67 -32.45
CA ARG A 187 -31.28 10.30 -32.58
C ARG A 187 -30.13 9.29 -32.73
N ILE A 188 -29.13 9.60 -33.56
CA ILE A 188 -27.94 8.75 -33.71
C ILE A 188 -27.23 8.58 -32.37
N GLN A 189 -26.98 9.68 -31.65
CA GLN A 189 -26.32 9.66 -30.34
C GLN A 189 -27.12 8.83 -29.32
N ALA A 190 -28.43 9.05 -29.21
CA ALA A 190 -29.29 8.29 -28.30
C ALA A 190 -29.32 6.79 -28.63
N GLU A 191 -29.41 6.41 -29.90
CA GLU A 191 -29.38 5.01 -30.30
C GLU A 191 -28.00 4.36 -30.09
N CYS A 192 -26.91 5.09 -30.37
CA CYS A 192 -25.56 4.62 -30.08
C CYS A 192 -25.34 4.42 -28.59
N GLN A 193 -25.77 5.35 -27.74
CA GLN A 193 -25.72 5.18 -26.28
C GLN A 193 -26.50 3.93 -25.84
N ARG A 194 -27.73 3.76 -26.35
CA ARG A 194 -28.56 2.58 -26.06
C ARG A 194 -27.88 1.28 -26.49
N LEU A 195 -27.28 1.24 -27.68
CA LEU A 195 -26.55 0.08 -28.19
C LEU A 195 -25.28 -0.19 -27.38
N LEU A 196 -24.52 0.83 -27.00
CA LEU A 196 -23.34 0.67 -26.15
C LEU A 196 -23.70 0.07 -24.80
N VAL A 197 -24.80 0.52 -24.18
CA VAL A 197 -25.35 -0.08 -22.95
C VAL A 197 -25.78 -1.53 -23.16
N LEU A 198 -26.44 -1.82 -24.29
CA LEU A 198 -26.80 -3.19 -24.67
C LEU A 198 -25.54 -4.08 -24.81
N TYR A 199 -24.45 -3.53 -25.32
CA TYR A 199 -23.14 -4.15 -25.40
C TYR A 199 -22.32 -4.02 -24.11
N HIS A 200 -22.99 -3.78 -22.97
CA HIS A 200 -22.42 -3.78 -21.62
C HIS A 200 -21.40 -2.68 -21.33
N VAL A 201 -21.37 -1.61 -22.12
CA VAL A 201 -20.63 -0.40 -21.75
C VAL A 201 -21.42 0.33 -20.65
N PRO A 202 -20.81 0.64 -19.49
CA PRO A 202 -21.50 1.41 -18.44
C PRO A 202 -22.05 2.73 -19.00
N ALA A 203 -23.26 3.12 -18.63
CA ALA A 203 -23.90 4.34 -19.16
C ALA A 203 -23.03 5.58 -18.91
N SER A 204 -22.32 5.62 -17.77
CA SER A 204 -21.35 6.68 -17.44
C SER A 204 -20.21 6.82 -18.44
N GLN A 205 -19.90 5.78 -19.21
CA GLN A 205 -18.81 5.76 -20.20
C GLN A 205 -19.33 5.80 -21.64
N ALA A 206 -20.63 5.58 -21.87
CA ALA A 206 -21.20 5.43 -23.21
C ALA A 206 -20.90 6.63 -24.12
N ASP A 207 -21.04 7.86 -23.60
CA ASP A 207 -20.71 9.08 -24.35
C ASP A 207 -19.23 9.18 -24.73
N HIS A 208 -18.36 8.86 -23.79
CA HIS A 208 -16.92 8.89 -24.03
C HIS A 208 -16.52 7.83 -25.06
N VAL A 209 -17.02 6.61 -24.91
CA VAL A 209 -16.75 5.50 -25.84
C VAL A 209 -17.28 5.83 -27.24
N PHE A 210 -18.48 6.39 -27.34
CA PHE A 210 -19.05 6.86 -28.61
C PHE A 210 -18.14 7.89 -29.29
N ARG A 211 -17.69 8.92 -28.55
CA ARG A 211 -16.76 9.93 -29.08
C ARG A 211 -15.45 9.31 -29.53
N ARG A 212 -14.86 8.42 -28.72
CA ARG A 212 -13.63 7.69 -29.04
C ARG A 212 -13.78 6.85 -30.32
N MET A 213 -14.93 6.23 -30.54
CA MET A 213 -15.24 5.49 -31.76
C MET A 213 -15.35 6.43 -32.97
N VAL A 214 -16.03 7.57 -32.83
CA VAL A 214 -16.16 8.58 -33.91
C VAL A 214 -14.80 9.20 -34.27
N ASP A 215 -13.97 9.52 -33.29
CA ASP A 215 -12.63 10.07 -33.50
C ASP A 215 -11.71 9.04 -34.16
N TYR A 216 -11.78 7.76 -33.75
CA TYR A 216 -11.07 6.66 -34.42
C TYR A 216 -11.44 6.53 -35.89
N VAL A 217 -12.74 6.60 -36.22
CA VAL A 217 -13.21 6.59 -37.62
C VAL A 217 -12.63 7.78 -38.38
N ARG A 218 -12.70 8.98 -37.80
CA ARG A 218 -12.20 10.23 -38.41
C ARG A 218 -10.70 10.16 -38.71
N GLU A 219 -9.90 9.65 -37.77
CA GLU A 219 -8.45 9.49 -37.93
C GLU A 219 -8.07 8.51 -39.03
N LYS A 220 -8.94 7.53 -39.32
CA LYS A 220 -8.71 6.47 -40.31
C LYS A 220 -9.22 6.74 -41.72
N VAL A 221 -9.96 7.83 -41.94
CA VAL A 221 -10.41 8.25 -43.27
C VAL A 221 -9.25 8.39 -44.29
N PRO A 222 -8.08 9.01 -43.96
CA PRO A 222 -6.97 9.14 -44.92
C PRO A 222 -6.37 7.79 -45.34
N ASP A 223 -6.37 6.82 -44.43
CA ASP A 223 -5.78 5.49 -44.62
C ASP A 223 -6.68 4.59 -45.50
N ARG A 224 -8.01 4.82 -45.45
CA ARG A 224 -9.04 4.00 -46.13
C ARG A 224 -9.00 2.51 -45.74
N ASP A 225 -8.56 2.26 -44.51
CA ASP A 225 -8.52 0.93 -43.92
C ASP A 225 -9.89 0.51 -43.39
N ASP A 226 -10.05 -0.80 -43.17
CA ASP A 226 -11.20 -1.35 -42.45
C ASP A 226 -11.15 -0.89 -40.98
N VAL A 227 -12.16 -0.10 -40.57
CA VAL A 227 -12.26 0.43 -39.20
C VAL A 227 -12.93 -0.57 -38.24
N ALA A 228 -13.60 -1.60 -38.74
CA ALA A 228 -14.36 -2.52 -37.89
C ALA A 228 -13.49 -3.23 -36.84
N PRO A 229 -12.28 -3.75 -37.13
CA PRO A 229 -11.41 -4.36 -36.12
C PRO A 229 -11.04 -3.42 -34.97
N GLY A 230 -10.74 -2.15 -35.28
CA GLY A 230 -10.41 -1.15 -34.26
C GLY A 230 -11.63 -0.74 -33.42
N LEU A 231 -12.79 -0.59 -34.04
CA LEU A 231 -14.05 -0.35 -33.32
C LEU A 231 -14.42 -1.54 -32.42
N ARG A 232 -14.20 -2.78 -32.88
CA ARG A 232 -14.38 -3.98 -32.03
C ARG A 232 -13.45 -3.96 -30.83
N LYS A 233 -12.19 -3.55 -31.03
CA LYS A 233 -11.19 -3.41 -29.96
C LYS A 233 -11.60 -2.37 -28.93
N ILE A 234 -11.99 -1.16 -29.37
CA ILE A 234 -12.49 -0.09 -28.48
C ILE A 234 -13.68 -0.58 -27.65
N LEU A 235 -14.63 -1.26 -28.30
CA LEU A 235 -15.80 -1.80 -27.60
C LEU A 235 -15.40 -2.88 -26.59
N SER A 236 -14.54 -3.83 -26.95
CA SER A 236 -14.10 -4.89 -26.02
C SER A 236 -13.30 -4.36 -24.83
N GLU A 237 -12.53 -3.29 -25.01
CA GLU A 237 -11.79 -2.63 -23.93
C GLU A 237 -12.71 -1.86 -22.96
N SER A 238 -13.91 -1.49 -23.41
CA SER A 238 -14.84 -0.63 -22.67
C SER A 238 -16.07 -1.36 -22.13
N SER A 239 -16.31 -2.59 -22.59
CA SER A 239 -17.46 -3.41 -22.16
C SER A 239 -17.18 -4.03 -20.80
N GLY A 240 -18.13 -3.88 -19.87
CA GLY A 240 -18.11 -4.55 -18.59
C GLY A 240 -18.39 -6.06 -18.73
N LEU A 241 -17.90 -6.84 -17.77
CA LEU A 241 -18.28 -8.26 -17.68
C LEU A 241 -19.75 -8.38 -17.28
N ARG A 242 -20.45 -9.33 -17.90
CA ARG A 242 -21.81 -9.70 -17.49
C ARG A 242 -21.80 -10.20 -16.04
N VAL A 243 -22.72 -9.69 -15.24
CA VAL A 243 -22.92 -10.09 -13.83
C VAL A 243 -23.47 -11.52 -13.75
N PHE A 244 -24.29 -11.90 -14.74
CA PHE A 244 -24.91 -13.20 -14.85
C PHE A 244 -24.62 -13.79 -16.24
N LYS A 245 -23.99 -14.97 -16.27
CA LYS A 245 -23.55 -15.63 -17.51
C LYS A 245 -24.34 -16.91 -17.81
N GLU A 246 -25.17 -17.37 -16.88
CA GLU A 246 -25.81 -18.68 -16.89
C GLU A 246 -27.25 -18.64 -17.44
N GLU A 247 -27.50 -17.91 -18.54
CA GLU A 247 -28.86 -17.75 -19.11
C GLU A 247 -29.55 -19.08 -19.44
N ALA A 248 -28.78 -20.10 -19.88
CA ALA A 248 -29.30 -21.44 -20.17
C ALA A 248 -29.72 -22.23 -18.90
N GLU A 249 -29.20 -21.85 -17.73
CA GLU A 249 -29.55 -22.47 -16.44
C GLU A 249 -30.59 -21.66 -15.65
N HIS A 250 -31.04 -20.50 -16.17
CA HIS A 250 -32.05 -19.68 -15.51
C HIS A 250 -33.43 -20.33 -15.58
N ILE A 251 -34.15 -20.29 -14.46
CA ILE A 251 -35.51 -20.81 -14.33
C ILE A 251 -36.35 -19.71 -13.71
N GLU A 252 -37.29 -19.18 -14.49
CA GLU A 252 -38.13 -18.06 -14.06
C GLU A 252 -38.95 -18.43 -12.82
N ARG A 253 -38.72 -17.67 -11.74
CA ARG A 253 -39.50 -17.75 -10.50
C ARG A 253 -40.67 -16.77 -10.55
N PRO A 254 -41.86 -17.13 -10.02
CA PRO A 254 -43.03 -16.24 -10.02
C PRO A 254 -42.77 -14.86 -9.40
N GLU A 255 -41.91 -14.80 -8.40
CA GLU A 255 -41.58 -13.58 -7.66
C GLU A 255 -40.60 -12.62 -8.39
N GLU A 256 -39.91 -13.07 -9.45
CA GLU A 256 -38.84 -12.29 -10.12
C GLU A 256 -39.28 -10.89 -10.53
N ARG A 257 -40.44 -10.80 -11.21
CA ARG A 257 -40.97 -9.52 -11.69
C ARG A 257 -41.31 -8.58 -10.53
N THR A 258 -41.94 -9.11 -9.48
CA THR A 258 -42.31 -8.34 -8.29
C THR A 258 -41.08 -7.82 -7.54
N LEU A 259 -40.01 -8.63 -7.48
CA LEU A 259 -38.75 -8.24 -6.84
C LEU A 259 -37.98 -7.21 -7.65
N LEU A 260 -38.01 -7.32 -8.98
CA LEU A 260 -37.42 -6.33 -9.88
C LEU A 260 -38.13 -4.98 -9.75
N ASP A 261 -39.46 -4.97 -9.74
CA ASP A 261 -40.26 -3.76 -9.54
C ASP A 261 -39.99 -3.16 -8.15
N ARG A 262 -39.97 -3.99 -7.10
CA ARG A 262 -39.63 -3.54 -5.75
C ARG A 262 -38.22 -2.97 -5.63
N LEU A 263 -37.23 -3.58 -6.30
CA LEU A 263 -35.86 -3.06 -6.32
C LEU A 263 -35.81 -1.67 -6.98
N ARG A 264 -36.55 -1.46 -8.07
CA ARG A 264 -36.64 -0.15 -8.75
C ARG A 264 -37.36 0.90 -7.91
N ASP A 265 -38.45 0.53 -7.25
CA ASP A 265 -39.29 1.46 -6.48
C ASP A 265 -38.71 1.79 -5.10
N LYS A 266 -38.13 0.79 -4.41
CA LYS A 266 -37.66 0.91 -3.02
C LYS A 266 -36.15 1.04 -2.91
N ARG A 267 -35.40 0.83 -4.00
CA ARG A 267 -33.93 0.92 -4.12
C ARG A 267 -33.13 -0.11 -3.32
N VAL A 268 -33.70 -0.66 -2.25
CA VAL A 268 -33.08 -1.68 -1.40
C VAL A 268 -33.88 -2.98 -1.48
N LEU A 269 -33.19 -4.08 -1.70
CA LEU A 269 -33.76 -5.42 -1.68
C LEU A 269 -32.97 -6.32 -0.72
N LEU A 270 -33.65 -6.83 0.31
CA LEU A 270 -33.10 -7.74 1.30
C LEU A 270 -33.63 -9.15 1.03
N LEU A 271 -32.74 -10.09 0.72
CA LEU A 271 -33.08 -11.46 0.34
C LEU A 271 -32.59 -12.45 1.41
N THR A 272 -33.51 -13.26 1.93
CA THR A 272 -33.21 -14.31 2.91
C THR A 272 -33.75 -15.68 2.48
N GLY A 273 -33.41 -16.70 3.25
CA GLY A 273 -33.79 -18.10 3.03
C GLY A 273 -32.66 -19.06 3.43
N PRO A 274 -32.94 -20.38 3.51
CA PRO A 274 -31.94 -21.38 3.88
C PRO A 274 -30.78 -21.41 2.87
N SER A 275 -29.65 -22.03 3.24
CA SER A 275 -28.56 -22.23 2.28
C SER A 275 -29.05 -22.93 0.99
N ARG A 276 -28.47 -22.57 -0.16
CA ARG A 276 -28.82 -23.10 -1.49
C ARG A 276 -30.27 -22.85 -1.97
N CYS A 277 -31.01 -21.88 -1.44
CA CYS A 277 -32.33 -21.54 -2.01
C CYS A 277 -32.32 -20.64 -3.28
N GLY A 278 -31.13 -20.30 -3.79
CA GLY A 278 -30.98 -19.50 -5.01
C GLY A 278 -30.86 -17.98 -4.82
N LYS A 279 -30.59 -17.49 -3.60
CA LYS A 279 -30.45 -16.04 -3.29
C LYS A 279 -29.43 -15.34 -4.19
N THR A 280 -28.20 -15.85 -4.22
CA THR A 280 -27.10 -15.33 -5.04
C THR A 280 -27.45 -15.29 -6.52
N PHE A 281 -28.06 -16.37 -7.01
CA PHE A 281 -28.40 -16.52 -8.41
C PHE A 281 -29.45 -15.46 -8.82
N LEU A 282 -30.51 -15.33 -8.01
CA LEU A 282 -31.55 -14.33 -8.22
C LEU A 282 -31.00 -12.90 -8.09
N ALA A 283 -30.15 -12.62 -7.11
CA ALA A 283 -29.51 -11.30 -6.96
C ALA A 283 -28.69 -10.92 -8.20
N LYS A 284 -27.90 -11.85 -8.75
CA LYS A 284 -27.12 -11.64 -9.99
C LYS A 284 -28.02 -11.45 -11.20
N TRP A 285 -29.10 -12.22 -11.31
CA TRP A 285 -30.07 -12.07 -12.40
C TRP A 285 -30.75 -10.69 -12.37
N LEU A 286 -31.23 -10.26 -11.19
CA LEU A 286 -31.83 -8.94 -10.99
C LEU A 286 -30.82 -7.82 -11.30
N ALA A 287 -29.57 -7.98 -10.87
CA ALA A 287 -28.51 -7.03 -11.16
C ALA A 287 -28.14 -6.99 -12.65
N GLN A 288 -28.15 -8.13 -13.36
CA GLN A 288 -27.97 -8.17 -14.81
C GLN A 288 -29.08 -7.40 -15.53
N ALA A 289 -30.32 -7.52 -15.06
CA ALA A 289 -31.43 -6.76 -15.60
C ALA A 289 -31.22 -5.23 -15.45
N GLN A 290 -30.59 -4.76 -14.37
CA GLN A 290 -30.22 -3.35 -14.21
C GLN A 290 -28.96 -2.98 -15.02
N GLN A 291 -27.97 -3.88 -15.14
CA GLN A 291 -26.80 -3.65 -15.99
C GLN A 291 -27.21 -3.43 -17.45
N ASN A 292 -28.21 -4.18 -17.93
CA ASN A 292 -28.81 -4.01 -19.26
C ASN A 292 -29.55 -2.67 -19.42
N GLN A 293 -29.82 -1.95 -18.34
CA GLN A 293 -30.36 -0.58 -18.34
C GLN A 293 -29.27 0.48 -18.16
N GLY A 294 -28.00 0.09 -18.03
CA GLY A 294 -26.85 1.01 -17.95
C GLY A 294 -26.23 1.16 -16.57
N PHE A 295 -26.75 0.47 -15.54
CA PHE A 295 -26.19 0.51 -14.18
C PHE A 295 -24.76 -0.06 -14.13
N GLU A 296 -23.86 0.63 -13.44
CA GLU A 296 -22.57 0.04 -13.04
C GLU A 296 -22.81 -0.90 -11.84
N VAL A 297 -22.53 -2.19 -12.03
CA VAL A 297 -22.77 -3.22 -11.01
C VAL A 297 -21.46 -3.67 -10.37
N ARG A 298 -21.42 -3.68 -9.04
CA ARG A 298 -20.35 -4.31 -8.26
C ARG A 298 -20.91 -5.22 -7.16
N ARG A 299 -20.02 -6.03 -6.59
CA ARG A 299 -20.35 -7.00 -5.53
C ARG A 299 -19.18 -7.11 -4.55
N GLY A 300 -19.45 -7.29 -3.26
CA GLY A 300 -18.41 -7.36 -2.25
C GLY A 300 -18.92 -7.18 -0.82
N GLU A 301 -18.04 -6.66 0.04
CA GLU A 301 -18.30 -6.44 1.46
C GLU A 301 -18.98 -5.07 1.71
N PRO A 302 -19.63 -4.87 2.88
CA PRO A 302 -20.32 -3.61 3.19
C PRO A 302 -19.46 -2.34 3.07
N GLN A 303 -18.17 -2.43 3.41
CA GLN A 303 -17.23 -1.31 3.31
C GLN A 303 -16.95 -0.92 1.84
N GLU A 304 -16.86 -1.90 0.94
CA GLU A 304 -16.77 -1.65 -0.49
C GLU A 304 -18.06 -1.04 -1.04
N ALA A 305 -19.22 -1.50 -0.54
CA ALA A 305 -20.53 -0.94 -0.89
C ALA A 305 -20.62 0.55 -0.52
N SER A 306 -20.20 0.89 0.70
CA SER A 306 -20.16 2.27 1.20
C SER A 306 -19.33 3.16 0.26
N ARG A 307 -18.09 2.76 -0.07
CA ARG A 307 -17.24 3.54 -0.99
C ARG A 307 -17.84 3.66 -2.39
N PHE A 308 -18.34 2.56 -2.95
CA PHE A 308 -18.82 2.53 -4.32
C PHE A 308 -20.13 3.31 -4.52
N LEU A 309 -21.06 3.19 -3.57
CA LEU A 309 -22.39 3.81 -3.66
C LEU A 309 -22.39 5.25 -3.16
N LEU A 310 -21.66 5.56 -2.08
CA LEU A 310 -21.81 6.83 -1.35
C LEU A 310 -20.84 7.94 -1.79
N LEU A 311 -19.68 7.61 -2.36
CA LEU A 311 -18.68 8.60 -2.79
C LEU A 311 -19.01 9.13 -4.21
N ALA A 312 -18.95 10.45 -4.38
CA ALA A 312 -19.70 11.30 -5.32
C ALA A 312 -19.63 10.97 -6.82
N GLY A 313 -20.80 10.83 -7.46
CA GLY A 313 -21.03 10.75 -8.91
C GLY A 313 -22.54 10.58 -9.18
N GLU A 314 -23.04 11.09 -10.30
CA GLU A 314 -24.48 11.15 -10.63
C GLU A 314 -24.99 9.92 -11.43
N TYR A 315 -24.16 8.88 -11.56
CA TYR A 315 -24.46 7.74 -12.43
C TYR A 315 -25.08 6.55 -11.69
N ASP A 316 -26.03 5.92 -12.36
CA ASP A 316 -26.76 4.75 -11.90
C ASP A 316 -25.84 3.60 -11.49
N ARG A 317 -25.94 3.17 -10.23
CA ARG A 317 -25.05 2.18 -9.62
C ARG A 317 -25.82 1.15 -8.83
N LEU A 318 -25.37 -0.10 -8.86
CA LEU A 318 -25.93 -1.18 -8.06
C LEU A 318 -24.82 -1.93 -7.34
N PHE A 319 -25.00 -2.20 -6.06
CA PHE A 319 -24.09 -3.06 -5.30
C PHE A 319 -24.80 -4.29 -4.73
N ILE A 320 -24.12 -5.44 -4.77
CA ILE A 320 -24.57 -6.69 -4.16
C ILE A 320 -23.69 -7.00 -2.94
N ILE A 321 -24.27 -6.98 -1.74
CA ILE A 321 -23.63 -7.48 -0.51
C ILE A 321 -23.99 -8.96 -0.37
N GLU A 322 -23.00 -9.83 -0.55
CA GLU A 322 -23.16 -11.28 -0.56
C GLU A 322 -22.17 -11.94 0.42
N GLY A 323 -22.65 -12.91 1.21
CA GLY A 323 -21.80 -13.73 2.06
C GLY A 323 -21.27 -13.01 3.32
N ALA A 324 -21.58 -11.73 3.52
CA ALA A 324 -21.09 -10.93 4.63
C ALA A 324 -21.63 -11.42 5.98
N PHE A 325 -22.94 -11.70 6.06
CA PHE A 325 -23.58 -12.19 7.28
C PHE A 325 -23.15 -13.63 7.62
N GLU A 326 -22.96 -14.49 6.61
CA GLU A 326 -22.46 -15.84 6.79
C GLU A 326 -21.02 -15.87 7.34
N GLN A 327 -20.21 -14.89 6.96
CA GLN A 327 -18.86 -14.71 7.53
C GLN A 327 -18.95 -14.17 8.95
N ALA A 328 -19.76 -13.13 9.18
CA ALA A 328 -19.94 -12.49 10.47
C ALA A 328 -20.50 -13.43 11.55
N ALA A 329 -21.41 -14.34 11.18
CA ALA A 329 -21.96 -15.36 12.07
C ALA A 329 -20.90 -16.34 12.58
N LYS A 330 -19.85 -16.60 11.80
CA LYS A 330 -18.76 -17.50 12.19
C LYS A 330 -17.73 -16.81 13.09
N SER A 331 -17.52 -15.50 12.91
CA SER A 331 -16.60 -14.68 13.72
C SER A 331 -17.26 -14.05 14.95
N GLY A 332 -18.58 -14.14 15.09
CA GLY A 332 -19.33 -13.52 16.19
C GLY A 332 -19.51 -12.01 16.04
N THR A 333 -19.45 -11.48 14.81
CA THR A 333 -19.48 -10.04 14.50
C THR A 333 -20.75 -9.63 13.73
N VAL A 334 -21.82 -10.43 13.80
CA VAL A 334 -23.08 -10.21 13.04
C VAL A 334 -23.65 -8.81 13.27
N HIS A 335 -23.66 -8.33 14.52
CA HIS A 335 -24.16 -6.99 14.85
C HIS A 335 -23.35 -5.87 14.20
N GLN A 336 -22.02 -6.00 14.11
CA GLN A 336 -21.17 -5.00 13.45
C GLN A 336 -21.45 -4.96 11.93
N THR A 337 -21.61 -6.13 11.32
CA THR A 337 -21.99 -6.22 9.90
C THR A 337 -23.39 -5.66 9.66
N TRP A 338 -24.33 -5.91 10.59
CA TRP A 338 -25.67 -5.34 10.54
C TRP A 338 -25.64 -3.81 10.55
N GLU A 339 -24.97 -3.21 11.53
CA GLU A 339 -24.80 -1.75 11.65
C GLU A 339 -24.16 -1.13 10.40
N ALA A 340 -23.13 -1.78 9.84
CA ALA A 340 -22.47 -1.33 8.61
C ALA A 340 -23.43 -1.32 7.41
N VAL A 341 -24.31 -2.32 7.27
CA VAL A 341 -25.30 -2.37 6.18
C VAL A 341 -26.42 -1.35 6.41
N GLU A 342 -26.89 -1.18 7.65
CA GLU A 342 -27.87 -0.15 7.99
C GLU A 342 -27.37 1.26 7.63
N GLN A 343 -26.09 1.53 7.90
CA GLN A 343 -25.47 2.80 7.52
C GLN A 343 -25.50 3.01 6.00
N VAL A 344 -25.18 1.99 5.20
CA VAL A 344 -25.24 2.08 3.73
C VAL A 344 -26.68 2.34 3.27
N ILE A 345 -27.68 1.71 3.89
CA ILE A 345 -29.10 1.91 3.57
C ILE A 345 -29.54 3.34 3.89
N ARG A 346 -29.20 3.85 5.09
CA ARG A 346 -29.57 5.20 5.54
C ARG A 346 -29.01 6.30 4.63
N GLU A 347 -27.82 6.08 4.08
CA GLU A 347 -27.10 7.09 3.29
C GLU A 347 -27.24 6.92 1.77
N LEU A 348 -28.01 5.94 1.29
CA LEU A 348 -28.11 5.53 -0.11
C LEU A 348 -28.66 6.65 -1.03
N PRO A 349 -27.91 7.07 -2.06
CA PRO A 349 -28.37 8.06 -3.04
C PRO A 349 -29.54 7.59 -3.91
N GLU A 350 -30.28 8.51 -4.55
CA GLU A 350 -31.52 8.19 -5.27
C GLU A 350 -31.31 7.32 -6.51
N HIS A 351 -30.19 7.50 -7.20
CA HIS A 351 -29.74 6.78 -8.38
C HIS A 351 -28.96 5.49 -8.06
N CYS A 352 -28.89 5.10 -6.79
CA CYS A 352 -28.18 3.92 -6.34
C CYS A 352 -29.14 2.82 -5.88
N LEU A 353 -28.80 1.57 -6.21
CA LEU A 353 -29.53 0.37 -5.83
C LEU A 353 -28.65 -0.54 -4.95
N LEU A 354 -29.26 -1.23 -4.00
CA LEU A 354 -28.60 -2.16 -3.09
C LEU A 354 -29.36 -3.48 -3.00
N ILE A 355 -28.64 -4.59 -3.22
CA ILE A 355 -29.15 -5.94 -2.95
C ILE A 355 -28.31 -6.54 -1.83
N VAL A 356 -28.95 -7.03 -0.78
CA VAL A 356 -28.30 -7.72 0.34
C VAL A 356 -28.84 -9.14 0.42
N THR A 357 -27.93 -10.12 0.47
CA THR A 357 -28.32 -11.52 0.66
C THR A 357 -27.77 -12.05 1.98
N ALA A 358 -28.59 -12.79 2.74
CA ALA A 358 -28.17 -13.47 3.95
C ALA A 358 -28.92 -14.79 4.14
N SER A 359 -28.28 -15.81 4.72
CA SER A 359 -28.94 -17.05 5.09
C SER A 359 -29.74 -16.90 6.39
N LYS A 360 -30.85 -17.63 6.54
CA LYS A 360 -31.62 -17.64 7.81
C LYS A 360 -30.76 -18.12 8.98
N GLU A 361 -29.85 -19.05 8.72
CA GLU A 361 -28.93 -19.59 9.70
C GLU A 361 -27.93 -18.53 10.19
N SER A 362 -27.48 -17.62 9.31
CA SER A 362 -26.57 -16.52 9.67
C SER A 362 -27.24 -15.41 10.47
N LEU A 363 -28.55 -15.23 10.31
CA LEU A 363 -29.34 -14.21 11.00
C LEU A 363 -30.08 -14.76 12.23
N ARG A 364 -29.69 -15.94 12.73
CA ARG A 364 -30.44 -16.69 13.75
C ARG A 364 -30.80 -15.85 14.98
N ASP A 365 -29.88 -15.02 15.44
CA ASP A 365 -30.04 -14.18 16.63
C ASP A 365 -30.92 -12.94 16.38
N LEU A 366 -31.32 -12.70 15.13
CA LEU A 366 -32.10 -11.56 14.65
C LEU A 366 -33.46 -11.96 14.05
N LEU A 367 -33.81 -13.25 14.11
CA LEU A 367 -35.09 -13.80 13.67
C LEU A 367 -36.20 -13.51 14.69
N ASP A 368 -37.40 -13.20 14.20
CA ASP A 368 -38.62 -13.12 15.00
C ASP A 368 -39.23 -14.51 15.28
N ALA A 369 -40.39 -14.52 15.96
CA ALA A 369 -41.12 -15.75 16.30
C ALA A 369 -41.61 -16.54 15.07
N ASP A 370 -41.76 -15.88 13.92
CA ASP A 370 -42.21 -16.49 12.66
C ASP A 370 -41.03 -16.94 11.78
N GLY A 371 -39.79 -16.78 12.25
CA GLY A 371 -38.57 -17.18 11.54
C GLY A 371 -38.21 -16.25 10.39
N ILE A 372 -38.64 -14.99 10.45
CA ILE A 372 -38.30 -13.92 9.53
C ILE A 372 -37.34 -12.95 10.27
N PRO A 373 -36.23 -12.51 9.66
CA PRO A 373 -35.40 -11.51 10.29
C PRO A 373 -36.14 -10.18 10.43
N THR A 374 -35.91 -9.49 11.54
CA THR A 374 -36.47 -8.16 11.78
C THR A 374 -36.16 -7.20 10.61
N PRO A 375 -37.09 -6.27 10.25
CA PRO A 375 -36.84 -5.30 9.19
C PRO A 375 -35.60 -4.46 9.48
N MET A 376 -34.73 -4.30 8.48
CA MET A 376 -33.52 -3.49 8.58
C MET A 376 -33.82 -2.09 8.04
N GLU A 377 -33.71 -1.05 8.87
CA GLU A 377 -34.10 0.34 8.51
C GLU A 377 -35.51 0.44 7.90
N GLY A 378 -36.45 -0.39 8.38
CA GLY A 378 -37.82 -0.45 7.87
C GLY A 378 -38.00 -1.24 6.56
N PHE A 379 -36.94 -1.78 5.97
CA PHE A 379 -37.03 -2.66 4.80
C PHE A 379 -37.23 -4.11 5.23
N PRO A 380 -38.31 -4.80 4.80
CA PRO A 380 -38.54 -6.19 5.18
C PRO A 380 -37.73 -7.16 4.31
N TRP A 381 -37.24 -8.22 4.95
CA TRP A 381 -36.58 -9.35 4.28
C TRP A 381 -37.57 -10.17 3.46
N VAL A 382 -37.18 -10.52 2.23
CA VAL A 382 -37.93 -11.43 1.36
C VAL A 382 -37.35 -12.82 1.50
N ASP A 383 -38.16 -13.76 2.01
CA ASP A 383 -37.78 -15.16 2.11
C ASP A 383 -37.99 -15.90 0.77
N LEU A 384 -36.91 -16.40 0.20
CA LEU A 384 -36.88 -17.11 -1.09
C LEU A 384 -36.98 -18.64 -0.94
N THR A 385 -37.37 -19.14 0.23
CA THR A 385 -37.61 -20.58 0.45
C THR A 385 -38.67 -21.10 -0.52
N VAL A 386 -38.33 -22.12 -1.33
CA VAL A 386 -39.30 -22.74 -2.25
C VAL A 386 -40.25 -23.63 -1.45
N ARG A 387 -41.54 -23.31 -1.54
CA ARG A 387 -42.65 -24.03 -0.91
C ARG A 387 -43.65 -24.63 -1.92
N ASP A 388 -43.50 -24.31 -3.20
CA ASP A 388 -44.35 -24.85 -4.29
C ASP A 388 -43.70 -26.10 -4.91
N PRO A 389 -44.33 -27.29 -4.80
CA PRO A 389 -43.84 -28.50 -5.43
C PRO A 389 -43.74 -28.39 -6.96
N ALA A 390 -44.62 -27.63 -7.62
CA ALA A 390 -44.60 -27.49 -9.07
C ALA A 390 -43.34 -26.76 -9.55
N LEU A 391 -42.96 -25.68 -8.86
CA LEU A 391 -41.68 -25.00 -9.09
C LEU A 391 -40.48 -25.93 -8.84
N ALA A 392 -40.46 -26.67 -7.71
CA ALA A 392 -39.37 -27.59 -7.40
C ALA A 392 -39.20 -28.70 -8.47
N VAL A 393 -40.30 -29.26 -8.96
CA VAL A 393 -40.29 -30.26 -10.05
C VAL A 393 -39.75 -29.68 -11.34
N ARG A 394 -40.16 -28.48 -11.74
CA ARG A 394 -39.62 -27.81 -12.95
C ARG A 394 -38.12 -27.60 -12.85
N ILE A 395 -37.65 -27.12 -11.69
CA ILE A 395 -36.22 -26.90 -11.43
C ILE A 395 -35.44 -28.23 -11.52
N TRP A 396 -35.97 -29.27 -10.89
CA TRP A 396 -35.37 -30.60 -10.93
C TRP A 396 -35.29 -31.15 -12.36
N GLN A 397 -36.41 -31.12 -13.11
CA GLN A 397 -36.47 -31.65 -14.47
C GLN A 397 -35.42 -31.02 -15.38
N GLN A 398 -35.27 -29.69 -15.33
CA GLN A 398 -34.29 -28.98 -16.14
C GLN A 398 -32.85 -29.32 -15.75
N HIS A 399 -32.50 -29.27 -14.46
CA HIS A 399 -31.14 -29.59 -14.03
C HIS A 399 -30.78 -31.07 -14.26
N ALA A 400 -31.73 -31.97 -14.11
CA ALA A 400 -31.52 -33.38 -14.36
C ALA A 400 -31.39 -33.69 -15.87
N ASP A 401 -32.12 -32.97 -16.73
CA ASP A 401 -31.93 -33.05 -18.18
C ASP A 401 -30.54 -32.55 -18.61
N LEU A 402 -30.11 -31.39 -18.09
CA LEU A 402 -28.78 -30.83 -18.33
C LEU A 402 -27.65 -31.74 -17.83
N ALA A 403 -27.89 -32.48 -16.74
CA ALA A 403 -26.94 -33.47 -16.21
C ALA A 403 -27.01 -34.83 -16.94
N GLY A 404 -27.92 -35.01 -17.90
CA GLY A 404 -28.03 -36.22 -18.72
C GLY A 404 -28.65 -37.43 -18.01
N LEU A 405 -29.51 -37.20 -17.01
CA LEU A 405 -30.19 -38.29 -16.30
C LEU A 405 -31.28 -38.95 -17.16
N SER A 406 -31.50 -40.24 -16.93
CA SER A 406 -32.57 -40.99 -17.63
C SER A 406 -33.95 -40.41 -17.31
N GLU A 407 -34.90 -40.54 -18.24
CA GLU A 407 -36.29 -40.10 -18.01
C GLU A 407 -36.91 -40.79 -16.79
N VAL A 408 -36.56 -42.06 -16.54
CA VAL A 408 -37.03 -42.84 -15.39
C VAL A 408 -36.55 -42.23 -14.08
N ASP A 409 -35.26 -41.91 -13.95
CA ASP A 409 -34.71 -41.32 -12.72
C ASP A 409 -35.25 -39.89 -12.49
N ARG A 410 -35.43 -39.14 -13.58
CA ARG A 410 -36.01 -37.80 -13.55
C ARG A 410 -37.44 -37.82 -13.01
N GLU A 411 -38.29 -38.68 -13.56
CA GLU A 411 -39.69 -38.74 -13.14
C GLU A 411 -39.83 -39.34 -11.73
N ARG A 412 -39.01 -40.35 -11.39
CA ARG A 412 -39.00 -40.96 -10.07
C ARG A 412 -38.79 -39.94 -8.94
N TYR A 413 -37.82 -39.04 -9.09
CA TYR A 413 -37.60 -38.01 -8.08
C TYR A 413 -38.62 -36.86 -8.19
N SER A 414 -39.17 -36.60 -9.38
CA SER A 414 -40.28 -35.64 -9.55
C SER A 414 -41.53 -36.07 -8.77
N GLU A 415 -41.90 -37.35 -8.80
CA GLU A 415 -43.00 -37.90 -8.01
C GLU A 415 -42.76 -37.75 -6.51
N HIS A 416 -41.54 -38.00 -6.04
CA HIS A 416 -41.15 -37.77 -4.64
C HIS A 416 -41.33 -36.30 -4.25
N LEU A 417 -40.84 -35.35 -5.06
CA LEU A 417 -41.01 -33.91 -4.80
C LEU A 417 -42.50 -33.50 -4.72
N ARG A 418 -43.38 -34.08 -5.55
CA ARG A 418 -44.83 -33.81 -5.49
C ARG A 418 -45.48 -34.33 -4.20
N ALA A 419 -44.92 -35.37 -3.59
CA ALA A 419 -45.43 -35.99 -2.37
C ALA A 419 -44.92 -35.33 -1.08
N LEU A 420 -43.84 -34.53 -1.15
CA LEU A 420 -43.27 -33.84 0.01
C LEU A 420 -44.15 -32.67 0.46
N ALA A 421 -44.23 -32.47 1.78
CA ALA A 421 -44.88 -31.30 2.35
C ALA A 421 -44.04 -30.02 2.08
N PRO A 422 -44.66 -28.83 1.98
CA PRO A 422 -43.99 -27.58 1.59
C PRO A 422 -42.71 -27.24 2.38
N ASP A 423 -42.71 -27.42 3.69
CA ASP A 423 -41.55 -27.12 4.55
C ASP A 423 -40.40 -28.14 4.41
N PHE A 424 -40.69 -29.30 3.82
CA PHE A 424 -39.73 -30.35 3.54
C PHE A 424 -39.35 -30.40 2.06
N LEU A 425 -39.72 -29.41 1.24
CA LEU A 425 -39.26 -29.36 -0.14
C LEU A 425 -37.76 -29.10 -0.23
N VAL A 426 -37.14 -29.75 -1.23
CA VAL A 426 -35.72 -29.62 -1.53
C VAL A 426 -35.50 -28.31 -2.30
N GLN A 427 -34.51 -27.54 -1.88
CA GLN A 427 -34.29 -26.19 -2.37
C GLN A 427 -33.56 -26.18 -3.73
N PRO A 428 -33.68 -25.13 -4.56
CA PRO A 428 -33.13 -25.11 -5.93
C PRO A 428 -31.66 -25.53 -6.06
N GLY A 429 -30.76 -24.97 -5.26
CA GLY A 429 -29.34 -25.33 -5.28
C GLY A 429 -29.04 -26.71 -4.70
N GLN A 430 -29.94 -27.28 -3.89
CA GLN A 430 -29.87 -28.68 -3.45
C GLN A 430 -30.25 -29.63 -4.58
N LEU A 431 -31.28 -29.29 -5.36
CA LEU A 431 -31.67 -30.02 -6.58
C LEU A 431 -30.58 -30.00 -7.63
N TRP A 432 -29.95 -28.83 -7.84
CA TRP A 432 -28.80 -28.68 -8.73
C TRP A 432 -27.62 -29.58 -8.30
N HIS A 433 -27.30 -29.60 -7.00
CA HIS A 433 -26.26 -30.46 -6.46
C HIS A 433 -26.60 -31.95 -6.66
N LEU A 434 -27.84 -32.34 -6.37
CA LEU A 434 -28.31 -33.71 -6.56
C LEU A 434 -28.20 -34.15 -8.02
N ALA A 435 -28.61 -33.32 -8.97
CA ALA A 435 -28.57 -33.65 -10.40
C ALA A 435 -27.13 -33.99 -10.85
N ARG A 436 -26.13 -33.21 -10.41
CA ARG A 436 -24.71 -33.45 -10.77
C ARG A 436 -24.03 -34.56 -9.97
N ASN A 437 -24.59 -34.93 -8.82
CA ASN A 437 -24.03 -35.95 -7.93
C ASN A 437 -24.99 -37.15 -7.77
N PHE A 438 -25.82 -37.40 -8.79
CA PHE A 438 -26.81 -38.45 -8.74
C PHE A 438 -26.10 -39.82 -8.67
N PRO A 439 -26.40 -40.65 -7.65
CA PRO A 439 -25.71 -41.91 -7.46
C PRO A 439 -26.04 -42.90 -8.58
N LYS A 440 -25.04 -43.71 -8.97
CA LYS A 440 -25.22 -44.76 -9.97
C LYS A 440 -25.95 -45.97 -9.35
N GLY A 441 -27.00 -46.44 -10.01
CA GLY A 441 -27.78 -47.64 -9.62
C GLY A 441 -28.99 -47.33 -8.74
N GLU A 442 -29.72 -48.38 -8.32
CA GLU A 442 -30.93 -48.24 -7.52
C GLU A 442 -30.62 -47.69 -6.12
N THR A 443 -30.91 -46.41 -5.91
CA THR A 443 -30.75 -45.72 -4.62
C THR A 443 -32.12 -45.39 -4.01
N ARG A 444 -32.27 -45.51 -2.69
CA ARG A 444 -33.52 -45.14 -1.97
C ARG A 444 -33.73 -43.62 -1.95
N LEU A 445 -34.98 -43.16 -1.92
CA LEU A 445 -35.33 -41.73 -1.91
C LEU A 445 -34.69 -40.97 -0.72
N ASP A 446 -34.67 -41.56 0.49
CA ASP A 446 -34.04 -40.96 1.68
C ASP A 446 -32.53 -40.69 1.48
N ALA A 447 -31.85 -41.55 0.72
CA ALA A 447 -30.44 -41.38 0.40
C ALA A 447 -30.23 -40.28 -0.67
N LEU A 448 -31.16 -40.13 -1.62
CA LEU A 448 -31.15 -39.01 -2.57
C LEU A 448 -31.38 -37.67 -1.86
N ASP A 449 -32.31 -37.61 -0.91
CA ASP A 449 -32.53 -36.41 -0.09
C ASP A 449 -31.31 -36.06 0.77
N SER A 450 -30.60 -37.07 1.27
CA SER A 450 -29.35 -36.88 2.00
C SER A 450 -28.24 -36.30 1.13
N VAL A 451 -28.14 -36.72 -0.15
CA VAL A 451 -27.22 -36.13 -1.13
C VAL A 451 -27.62 -34.68 -1.42
N ALA A 452 -28.91 -34.41 -1.68
CA ALA A 452 -29.38 -33.07 -1.99
C ALA A 452 -29.10 -32.06 -0.86
N ARG A 453 -29.34 -32.46 0.40
CA ARG A 453 -29.22 -31.62 1.61
C ARG A 453 -27.82 -31.63 2.24
N VAL A 454 -26.81 -32.10 1.51
CA VAL A 454 -25.45 -32.19 2.04
C VAL A 454 -24.93 -30.81 2.47
N ASN A 455 -24.33 -30.76 3.66
CA ASN A 455 -23.73 -29.54 4.21
C ASN A 455 -22.20 -29.53 3.99
N ALA A 456 -21.56 -28.38 4.25
CA ALA A 456 -20.12 -28.21 4.08
C ALA A 456 -19.27 -29.21 4.90
N ILE A 457 -19.74 -29.62 6.08
CA ILE A 457 -19.02 -30.60 6.93
C ILE A 457 -19.04 -31.99 6.29
N ALA A 458 -20.19 -32.43 5.77
CA ALA A 458 -20.33 -33.72 5.09
C ALA A 458 -19.49 -33.76 3.82
N LEU A 459 -19.51 -32.68 3.01
CA LEU A 459 -18.67 -32.54 1.81
C LEU A 459 -17.18 -32.61 2.14
N ALA A 460 -16.73 -31.89 3.18
CA ALA A 460 -15.35 -31.97 3.65
C ALA A 460 -14.99 -33.38 4.15
N THR A 461 -15.93 -34.09 4.77
CA THR A 461 -15.73 -35.47 5.27
C THR A 461 -15.60 -36.47 4.12
N GLU A 462 -16.36 -36.28 3.04
CA GLU A 462 -16.28 -37.11 1.81
C GLU A 462 -14.92 -36.99 1.11
N VAL A 463 -14.39 -35.77 1.00
CA VAL A 463 -13.12 -35.51 0.30
C VAL A 463 -11.89 -35.86 1.14
N ARG A 464 -11.97 -35.72 2.47
CA ARG A 464 -10.85 -35.94 3.41
C ARG A 464 -10.08 -37.27 3.22
N PRO A 465 -10.70 -38.45 3.00
CA PRO A 465 -9.97 -39.70 2.81
C PRO A 465 -9.25 -39.81 1.45
N VAL A 466 -9.66 -39.06 0.44
CA VAL A 466 -9.05 -39.08 -0.90
C VAL A 466 -7.93 -38.06 -0.96
N LEU A 467 -6.72 -38.45 -0.53
CA LEU A 467 -5.59 -37.51 -0.30
C LEU A 467 -5.28 -36.56 -1.49
N PRO A 468 -5.21 -37.02 -2.77
CA PRO A 468 -4.98 -36.11 -3.89
C PRO A 468 -6.11 -35.08 -4.08
N MET A 469 -7.38 -35.50 -3.91
CA MET A 469 -8.53 -34.60 -3.99
C MET A 469 -8.53 -33.61 -2.84
N ALA A 470 -8.28 -34.07 -1.61
CA ALA A 470 -8.18 -33.21 -0.44
C ALA A 470 -7.09 -32.14 -0.60
N ARG A 471 -5.94 -32.50 -1.20
CA ARG A 471 -4.88 -31.54 -1.49
C ARG A 471 -5.30 -30.49 -2.53
N LEU A 472 -5.93 -30.90 -3.63
CA LEU A 472 -6.44 -29.98 -4.66
C LEU A 472 -7.48 -29.01 -4.08
N VAL A 473 -8.44 -29.53 -3.31
CA VAL A 473 -9.49 -28.71 -2.68
C VAL A 473 -8.91 -27.76 -1.64
N ARG A 474 -7.84 -28.14 -0.91
CA ARG A 474 -7.12 -27.20 -0.03
C ARG A 474 -6.45 -26.08 -0.82
N ALA A 475 -5.79 -26.39 -1.94
CA ALA A 475 -5.18 -25.36 -2.79
C ALA A 475 -6.21 -24.36 -3.28
N LEU A 476 -7.37 -24.84 -3.74
CA LEU A 476 -8.51 -23.98 -4.09
C LEU A 476 -9.01 -23.17 -2.88
N GLY A 477 -9.17 -23.80 -1.71
CA GLY A 477 -9.63 -23.13 -0.49
C GLY A 477 -8.70 -22.03 0.04
N ILE A 478 -7.40 -22.05 -0.31
CA ILE A 478 -6.44 -21.00 0.02
C ILE A 478 -6.52 -19.83 -0.96
N SER A 479 -6.83 -20.11 -2.24
CA SER A 479 -6.45 -19.23 -3.33
C SER A 479 -7.62 -18.74 -4.20
N THR A 480 -8.82 -19.28 -4.01
CA THR A 480 -10.04 -18.86 -4.72
C THR A 480 -11.23 -18.82 -3.77
N THR A 481 -12.28 -18.13 -4.17
CA THR A 481 -13.57 -18.05 -3.46
C THR A 481 -14.72 -18.22 -4.45
N ALA A 482 -15.97 -18.18 -4.00
CA ALA A 482 -17.13 -18.07 -4.89
C ALA A 482 -17.16 -16.73 -5.68
N MET A 483 -16.30 -15.77 -5.32
CA MET A 483 -16.30 -14.40 -5.83
C MET A 483 -15.01 -13.98 -6.52
N ARG A 484 -13.87 -14.57 -6.13
CA ARG A 484 -12.52 -14.24 -6.60
C ARG A 484 -11.90 -15.47 -7.25
N PRO A 485 -11.68 -15.48 -8.57
CA PRO A 485 -11.17 -16.65 -9.27
C PRO A 485 -9.66 -16.79 -9.13
N ILE A 486 -9.15 -18.01 -9.37
CA ILE A 486 -7.72 -18.31 -9.55
C ILE A 486 -7.44 -18.69 -11.01
N HIS A 487 -6.31 -18.24 -11.56
CA HIS A 487 -5.84 -18.68 -12.88
C HIS A 487 -5.21 -20.08 -12.81
N LEU A 488 -5.37 -20.89 -13.86
CA LEU A 488 -4.88 -22.27 -13.89
C LEU A 488 -3.37 -22.37 -13.63
N ASP A 489 -2.57 -21.45 -14.18
CA ASP A 489 -1.12 -21.40 -13.95
C ASP A 489 -0.77 -21.15 -12.48
N ASP A 490 -1.52 -20.31 -11.77
CA ASP A 490 -1.30 -20.06 -10.36
C ASP A 490 -1.64 -21.32 -9.54
N LEU A 491 -2.77 -21.97 -9.86
CA LEU A 491 -3.13 -23.23 -9.21
C LEU A 491 -2.05 -24.30 -9.44
N ALA A 492 -1.55 -24.41 -10.67
CA ALA A 492 -0.46 -25.29 -11.01
C ALA A 492 0.80 -24.97 -10.20
N PHE A 493 1.17 -23.69 -10.05
CA PHE A 493 2.29 -23.25 -9.24
C PHE A 493 2.16 -23.67 -7.77
N LEU A 494 0.99 -23.45 -7.15
CA LEU A 494 0.68 -23.86 -5.77
C LEU A 494 0.87 -25.36 -5.54
N MET A 495 0.52 -26.16 -6.57
CA MET A 495 0.56 -27.62 -6.53
C MET A 495 1.95 -28.21 -6.80
N THR A 496 2.93 -27.40 -7.22
CA THR A 496 4.32 -27.85 -7.39
C THR A 496 5.08 -28.00 -6.07
N ALA A 497 6.29 -28.57 -6.13
CA ALA A 497 7.24 -28.62 -5.03
C ALA A 497 8.31 -27.51 -5.12
N ARG A 498 8.06 -26.45 -5.89
CA ARG A 498 9.02 -25.36 -6.08
C ARG A 498 9.16 -24.51 -4.81
N GLU A 499 10.35 -23.95 -4.63
CA GLU A 499 10.69 -23.05 -3.51
C GLU A 499 10.87 -21.59 -3.96
N ASP A 500 10.78 -21.30 -5.26
CA ASP A 500 10.91 -19.93 -5.75
C ASP A 500 9.73 -19.06 -5.29
N ARG A 501 10.03 -17.78 -5.06
CA ARG A 501 9.11 -16.78 -4.52
C ARG A 501 9.02 -15.59 -5.49
N PRO A 502 8.44 -15.79 -6.69
CA PRO A 502 8.49 -14.81 -7.77
C PRO A 502 7.73 -13.51 -7.47
N GLY A 503 6.74 -13.55 -6.59
CA GLY A 503 5.96 -12.41 -6.13
C GLY A 503 6.56 -11.65 -4.95
N LEU A 504 7.76 -12.00 -4.47
CA LEU A 504 8.49 -11.25 -3.44
C LEU A 504 9.64 -10.47 -4.05
N ASP A 505 9.85 -9.26 -3.52
CA ASP A 505 10.99 -8.45 -3.91
C ASP A 505 12.31 -9.11 -3.43
N LYS A 506 13.22 -9.37 -4.38
CA LYS A 506 14.53 -9.98 -4.10
C LYS A 506 15.58 -8.95 -3.67
N SER A 507 15.27 -7.65 -3.72
CA SER A 507 16.21 -6.58 -3.44
C SER A 507 16.20 -6.18 -1.96
N SER A 508 16.99 -6.88 -1.15
CA SER A 508 17.44 -6.36 0.15
C SER A 508 18.58 -5.34 0.04
N VAL A 509 18.90 -4.88 -1.17
CA VAL A 509 19.98 -3.93 -1.48
C VAL A 509 19.45 -2.95 -2.53
N GLY A 510 19.15 -1.72 -2.12
CA GLY A 510 18.89 -0.61 -3.02
C GLY A 510 20.16 -0.25 -3.79
N GLY A 511 20.43 -0.98 -4.86
CA GLY A 511 21.46 -0.64 -5.84
C GLY A 511 20.86 0.21 -6.95
N LEU A 512 21.30 1.45 -7.05
CA LEU A 512 21.05 2.30 -8.22
C LEU A 512 21.76 1.70 -9.44
N VAL A 513 20.98 1.30 -10.45
CA VAL A 513 21.52 0.78 -11.71
C VAL A 513 21.45 1.88 -12.77
N SER A 514 22.59 2.18 -13.37
CA SER A 514 22.70 3.00 -14.59
C SER A 514 22.33 2.13 -15.80
N GLY A 515 21.05 2.06 -16.15
CA GLY A 515 20.57 1.34 -17.33
C GLY A 515 19.23 1.88 -17.83
N GLU A 516 19.07 2.01 -19.15
CA GLU A 516 17.94 2.70 -19.81
C GLU A 516 16.65 1.86 -19.95
N SER A 517 16.59 0.59 -19.50
CA SER A 517 15.36 -0.22 -19.65
C SER A 517 14.75 -0.61 -18.31
N ALA A 518 13.47 -0.27 -18.12
CA ALA A 518 12.67 -0.75 -17.01
C ALA A 518 12.70 -2.30 -16.91
N PRO A 519 12.83 -2.88 -15.71
CA PRO A 519 12.85 -4.33 -15.55
C PRO A 519 11.51 -4.95 -15.99
N PRO A 520 11.52 -6.10 -16.70
CA PRO A 520 10.29 -6.76 -17.13
C PRO A 520 9.51 -7.31 -15.93
N PHE A 521 8.19 -7.38 -16.06
CA PHE A 521 7.33 -8.03 -15.06
C PHE A 521 7.74 -9.50 -14.88
N PRO A 522 7.83 -10.01 -13.64
CA PRO A 522 8.27 -11.38 -13.39
C PRO A 522 7.31 -12.40 -13.99
N VAL A 523 7.86 -13.51 -14.49
CA VAL A 523 7.11 -14.65 -15.02
C VAL A 523 7.55 -15.94 -14.34
N TYR A 524 6.66 -16.92 -14.25
CA TYR A 524 7.06 -18.24 -13.79
C TYR A 524 8.02 -18.86 -14.80
N SER A 525 9.25 -19.15 -14.36
CA SER A 525 10.26 -19.79 -15.20
C SER A 525 10.75 -21.08 -14.56
N PRO A 526 10.51 -22.26 -15.16
CA PRO A 526 9.63 -22.49 -16.32
C PRO A 526 8.14 -22.25 -15.97
N PRO A 527 7.23 -22.12 -16.96
CA PRO A 527 5.79 -22.05 -16.71
C PRO A 527 5.30 -23.30 -15.95
N PRO A 528 4.47 -23.14 -14.91
CA PRO A 528 4.00 -24.25 -14.10
C PRO A 528 3.04 -25.12 -14.92
N ARG A 529 3.03 -26.42 -14.64
CA ARG A 529 2.03 -27.35 -15.18
C ARG A 529 1.39 -28.10 -14.04
N LEU A 530 0.09 -28.29 -14.13
CA LEU A 530 -0.66 -29.00 -13.11
C LEU A 530 -0.20 -30.47 -13.10
N PRO A 531 0.36 -30.98 -11.99
CA PRO A 531 0.88 -32.35 -11.95
C PRO A 531 -0.23 -33.40 -12.06
N ASP A 532 0.08 -34.60 -12.55
CA ASP A 532 -0.83 -35.74 -12.44
C ASP A 532 -0.96 -36.16 -10.95
N PRO A 533 -2.17 -36.56 -10.48
CA PRO A 533 -3.43 -36.74 -11.21
C PRO A 533 -4.37 -35.51 -11.14
N TYR A 534 -3.87 -34.30 -10.85
CA TYR A 534 -4.73 -33.18 -10.48
C TYR A 534 -5.56 -32.61 -11.62
N SER A 535 -5.18 -32.81 -12.89
CA SER A 535 -6.00 -32.42 -14.05
C SER A 535 -7.32 -33.19 -14.06
N ASP A 536 -7.25 -34.53 -13.97
CA ASP A 536 -8.44 -35.38 -13.96
C ASP A 536 -9.35 -35.11 -12.74
N LEU A 537 -8.74 -34.78 -11.60
CA LEU A 537 -9.47 -34.43 -10.38
C LEU A 537 -10.13 -33.04 -10.48
N LEU A 538 -9.50 -32.10 -11.18
CA LEU A 538 -10.09 -30.79 -11.43
C LEU A 538 -11.31 -30.93 -12.34
N ASP A 539 -11.20 -31.72 -13.41
CA ASP A 539 -12.33 -32.06 -14.28
C ASP A 539 -13.43 -32.79 -13.51
N ASP A 540 -13.08 -33.64 -12.53
CA ASP A 540 -14.05 -34.28 -11.65
C ASP A 540 -14.80 -33.28 -10.75
N LEU A 541 -14.10 -32.31 -10.15
CA LEU A 541 -14.73 -31.25 -9.36
C LEU A 541 -15.66 -30.35 -10.21
N GLU A 542 -15.27 -30.07 -11.45
CA GLU A 542 -16.08 -29.31 -12.41
C GLU A 542 -17.35 -30.09 -12.78
N ARG A 543 -17.22 -31.38 -13.14
CA ARG A 543 -18.37 -32.27 -13.41
C ARG A 543 -19.33 -32.37 -12.22
N ARG A 544 -18.81 -32.50 -11.00
CA ARG A 544 -19.61 -32.53 -9.76
C ARG A 544 -20.24 -31.18 -9.41
N GLY A 545 -19.87 -30.10 -10.09
CA GLY A 545 -20.36 -28.74 -9.83
C GLY A 545 -19.79 -28.11 -8.55
N TRP A 546 -18.61 -28.51 -8.09
CA TRP A 546 -17.96 -27.83 -6.96
C TRP A 546 -17.32 -26.51 -7.40
N ILE A 547 -16.77 -26.51 -8.62
CA ILE A 547 -16.11 -25.36 -9.24
C ILE A 547 -16.74 -25.04 -10.59
N ARG A 548 -16.50 -23.82 -11.06
CA ARG A 548 -16.81 -23.35 -12.42
C ARG A 548 -15.54 -22.83 -13.07
N ARG A 549 -15.50 -22.94 -14.40
CA ARG A 549 -14.39 -22.52 -15.24
C ARG A 549 -14.85 -21.46 -16.25
N ASP A 550 -14.09 -20.38 -16.35
CA ASP A 550 -14.30 -19.28 -17.31
C ASP A 550 -12.97 -19.01 -18.03
N GLY A 551 -12.76 -19.69 -19.15
CA GLY A 551 -11.43 -19.81 -19.76
C GLY A 551 -10.45 -20.49 -18.78
N ASP A 552 -9.36 -19.81 -18.47
CA ASP A 552 -8.36 -20.30 -17.51
C ASP A 552 -8.62 -19.86 -16.06
N LEU A 553 -9.76 -19.23 -15.77
CA LEU A 553 -10.16 -18.78 -14.44
C LEU A 553 -11.09 -19.80 -13.75
N LEU A 554 -10.81 -20.10 -12.48
CA LEU A 554 -11.53 -21.07 -11.66
C LEU A 554 -12.13 -20.44 -10.41
N LEU A 555 -13.40 -20.71 -10.12
CA LEU A 555 -14.12 -20.23 -8.92
C LEU A 555 -14.97 -21.35 -8.29
N PHE A 556 -15.27 -21.23 -6.99
CA PHE A 556 -16.25 -22.12 -6.37
C PHE A 556 -17.66 -21.82 -6.90
N ALA A 557 -18.43 -22.86 -7.22
CA ALA A 557 -19.78 -22.72 -7.74
C ALA A 557 -20.78 -22.21 -6.68
N HIS A 558 -20.48 -22.41 -5.39
CA HIS A 558 -21.33 -22.04 -4.26
C HIS A 558 -20.49 -21.84 -2.97
N PRO A 559 -20.87 -20.90 -2.07
CA PRO A 559 -20.19 -20.67 -0.79
C PRO A 559 -20.04 -21.91 0.12
N ASP A 560 -20.95 -22.88 0.02
CA ASP A 560 -20.84 -24.14 0.79
C ASP A 560 -19.64 -25.01 0.36
N TYR A 561 -19.28 -25.02 -0.93
CA TYR A 561 -18.10 -25.77 -1.40
C TYR A 561 -16.80 -25.08 -0.99
N GLU A 562 -16.81 -23.74 -1.05
CA GLU A 562 -15.74 -22.92 -0.49
C GLU A 562 -15.58 -23.19 1.01
N GLU A 563 -16.69 -23.28 1.76
CA GLU A 563 -16.65 -23.61 3.18
C GLU A 563 -16.16 -25.03 3.43
N ALA A 564 -16.56 -26.02 2.63
CA ALA A 564 -16.02 -27.38 2.70
C ALA A 564 -14.51 -27.38 2.51
N ALA A 565 -14.00 -26.63 1.54
CA ALA A 565 -12.57 -26.44 1.32
C ALA A 565 -11.88 -25.79 2.53
N ARG A 566 -12.49 -24.77 3.13
CA ARG A 566 -11.97 -24.12 4.35
C ARG A 566 -11.98 -25.02 5.58
N ILE A 567 -12.92 -25.94 5.71
CA ILE A 567 -12.94 -26.96 6.78
C ILE A 567 -11.76 -27.93 6.60
N LEU A 568 -11.39 -28.25 5.35
CA LEU A 568 -10.24 -29.11 5.04
C LEU A 568 -8.88 -28.47 5.37
N LEU A 569 -8.82 -27.15 5.59
CA LEU A 569 -7.61 -26.44 6.02
C LEU A 569 -7.35 -26.56 7.53
N ALA A 570 -8.30 -27.07 8.32
CA ALA A 570 -8.20 -27.10 9.78
C ALA A 570 -7.94 -28.52 10.33
N ARG A 571 -7.23 -28.59 11.47
CA ARG A 571 -6.99 -29.84 12.24
C ARG A 571 -6.28 -30.92 11.42
N LEU A 572 -5.14 -30.56 10.83
CA LEU A 572 -4.32 -31.47 10.00
C LEU A 572 -3.22 -32.18 10.81
N PRO A 573 -2.94 -33.48 10.52
CA PRO A 573 -1.73 -34.15 10.99
C PRO A 573 -0.47 -33.40 10.56
N GLU A 574 0.62 -33.55 11.31
CA GLU A 574 1.86 -32.77 11.13
C GLU A 574 2.39 -32.76 9.68
N GLY A 575 2.47 -33.91 9.01
CA GLY A 575 2.95 -33.99 7.62
C GLY A 575 2.11 -33.18 6.63
N GLN A 576 0.78 -33.28 6.73
CA GLN A 576 -0.15 -32.52 5.88
C GLN A 576 -0.15 -31.02 6.23
N ARG A 577 0.18 -30.69 7.49
CA ARG A 577 0.30 -29.32 7.96
C ARG A 577 1.52 -28.62 7.38
N ARG A 578 2.68 -29.30 7.34
CA ARG A 578 3.90 -28.77 6.68
C ARG A 578 3.65 -28.48 5.20
N GLU A 579 2.97 -29.41 4.51
CA GLU A 579 2.59 -29.23 3.11
C GLU A 579 1.64 -28.02 2.92
N LEU A 580 0.68 -27.84 3.82
CA LEU A 580 -0.20 -26.67 3.82
C LEU A 580 0.59 -25.37 3.97
N TRP A 581 1.57 -25.31 4.88
CA TRP A 581 2.42 -24.12 5.06
C TRP A 581 3.25 -23.81 3.82
N SER A 582 3.86 -24.81 3.18
CA SER A 582 4.58 -24.60 1.92
C SER A 582 3.66 -24.14 0.78
N MET A 583 2.42 -24.66 0.73
CA MET A 583 1.42 -24.23 -0.25
C MET A 583 0.99 -22.78 -0.02
N LEU A 584 0.81 -22.39 1.24
CA LEU A 584 0.46 -21.03 1.64
C LEU A 584 1.58 -20.04 1.32
N GLU A 585 2.83 -20.40 1.60
CA GLU A 585 4.02 -19.62 1.21
C GLU A 585 4.08 -19.39 -0.30
N ARG A 586 3.87 -20.44 -1.11
CA ARG A 586 3.77 -20.29 -2.56
C ARG A 586 2.61 -19.41 -2.98
N ALA A 587 1.46 -19.52 -2.31
CA ALA A 587 0.29 -18.73 -2.64
C ALA A 587 0.51 -17.23 -2.38
N THR A 588 1.07 -16.87 -1.22
CA THR A 588 1.34 -15.46 -0.87
C THR A 588 2.54 -14.87 -1.63
N ALA A 589 3.49 -15.72 -2.05
CA ALA A 589 4.67 -15.34 -2.83
C ALA A 589 4.55 -15.60 -4.35
N GLY A 590 3.35 -15.94 -4.83
CA GLY A 590 3.08 -16.22 -6.24
C GLY A 590 2.83 -14.96 -7.08
N LEU A 591 2.61 -15.13 -8.38
CA LEU A 591 2.26 -14.07 -9.33
C LEU A 591 0.74 -13.90 -9.53
N GLY A 592 -0.07 -14.66 -8.79
CA GLY A 592 -1.52 -14.67 -8.95
C GLY A 592 -2.19 -13.44 -8.37
N VAL A 593 -2.71 -12.59 -9.25
CA VAL A 593 -3.34 -11.29 -8.94
C VAL A 593 -4.47 -11.40 -7.93
N ASN A 594 -5.33 -12.41 -8.06
CA ASN A 594 -6.43 -12.67 -7.13
C ASN A 594 -6.05 -13.69 -6.05
N ALA A 595 -5.18 -14.64 -6.39
CA ALA A 595 -4.81 -15.75 -5.52
C ALA A 595 -3.96 -15.30 -4.33
N ALA A 596 -2.94 -14.48 -4.55
CA ALA A 596 -2.02 -14.06 -3.50
C ALA A 596 -2.69 -13.16 -2.44
N PRO A 597 -3.50 -12.14 -2.79
CA PRO A 597 -4.25 -11.38 -1.79
C PRO A 597 -5.29 -12.24 -1.06
N THR A 598 -5.95 -13.17 -1.76
CA THR A 598 -6.94 -14.09 -1.16
C THR A 598 -6.28 -15.01 -0.12
N ALA A 599 -5.11 -15.56 -0.44
CA ALA A 599 -4.33 -16.38 0.47
C ALA A 599 -3.85 -15.59 1.69
N THR A 600 -3.38 -14.36 1.47
CA THR A 600 -2.88 -13.46 2.53
C THR A 600 -4.00 -13.08 3.49
N ARG A 601 -5.17 -12.71 2.97
CA ARG A 601 -6.37 -12.48 3.80
C ARG A 601 -6.79 -13.73 4.59
N GLY A 602 -6.52 -14.92 4.06
CA GLY A 602 -6.74 -16.20 4.72
C GLY A 602 -5.92 -16.42 6.00
N LEU A 603 -4.80 -15.70 6.18
CA LEU A 603 -3.88 -15.88 7.31
C LEU A 603 -4.55 -15.66 8.66
N ALA A 604 -5.35 -14.58 8.82
CA ALA A 604 -6.03 -14.27 10.08
C ALA A 604 -6.90 -15.44 10.56
N ARG A 605 -7.64 -16.06 9.64
CA ARG A 605 -8.53 -17.20 9.94
C ARG A 605 -7.75 -18.47 10.29
N LEU A 606 -6.65 -18.73 9.59
CA LEU A 606 -5.79 -19.88 9.93
C LEU A 606 -5.14 -19.68 11.31
N PHE A 607 -4.75 -18.45 11.63
CA PHE A 607 -4.16 -18.09 12.91
C PHE A 607 -5.11 -18.34 14.09
N GLU A 608 -6.40 -18.08 13.92
CA GLU A 608 -7.44 -18.40 14.91
C GLU A 608 -7.62 -19.92 15.09
N LYS A 609 -7.63 -20.68 13.99
CA LYS A 609 -7.88 -22.13 14.01
C LYS A 609 -6.72 -22.96 14.54
N TYR A 610 -5.48 -22.49 14.39
CA TYR A 610 -4.27 -23.16 14.86
C TYR A 610 -3.81 -22.57 16.20
N THR A 611 -3.71 -23.42 17.22
CA THR A 611 -3.41 -22.98 18.59
C THR A 611 -1.97 -23.23 19.01
N SER A 612 -1.23 -24.08 18.29
CA SER A 612 0.19 -24.34 18.55
C SER A 612 1.01 -23.08 18.28
N GLU A 613 1.95 -22.76 19.17
CA GLU A 613 2.79 -21.58 19.02
C GLU A 613 3.68 -21.67 17.77
N ASP A 614 4.24 -22.85 17.46
CA ASP A 614 5.04 -23.06 16.25
C ASP A 614 4.27 -22.76 14.96
N ASP A 615 2.99 -23.17 14.89
CA ASP A 615 2.13 -22.91 13.72
C ASP A 615 1.82 -21.41 13.60
N ARG A 616 1.55 -20.76 14.74
CA ARG A 616 1.30 -19.32 14.80
C ARG A 616 2.52 -18.52 14.37
N GLN A 617 3.72 -18.88 14.85
CA GLN A 617 4.98 -18.27 14.43
C GLN A 617 5.23 -18.48 12.94
N ARG A 618 4.91 -19.66 12.38
CA ARG A 618 5.02 -19.89 10.93
C ARG A 618 4.09 -18.97 10.14
N LEU A 619 2.84 -18.82 10.56
CA LEU A 619 1.88 -17.93 9.92
C LEU A 619 2.30 -16.45 10.00
N LEU A 620 2.83 -16.01 11.14
CA LEU A 620 3.40 -14.66 11.29
C LEU A 620 4.56 -14.44 10.31
N ARG A 621 5.44 -15.44 10.14
CA ARG A 621 6.55 -15.36 9.20
C ARG A 621 6.07 -15.26 7.75
N ILE A 622 5.03 -16.00 7.38
CA ILE A 622 4.41 -15.88 6.05
C ILE A 622 3.85 -14.47 5.83
N GLY A 623 3.19 -13.90 6.86
CA GLY A 623 2.73 -12.51 6.82
C GLY A 623 3.86 -11.49 6.66
N LEU A 624 4.96 -11.65 7.38
CA LEU A 624 6.15 -10.80 7.27
C LEU A 624 6.78 -10.88 5.87
N ASP A 625 6.92 -12.08 5.33
CA ASP A 625 7.43 -12.26 3.97
C ASP A 625 6.47 -11.61 2.93
N ALA A 626 5.15 -11.77 3.11
CA ALA A 626 4.12 -11.17 2.24
C ALA A 626 4.08 -9.64 2.29
N LEU A 627 4.50 -9.01 3.40
CA LEU A 627 4.65 -7.55 3.48
C LEU A 627 5.62 -7.01 2.42
N HIS A 628 6.60 -7.82 2.00
CA HIS A 628 7.58 -7.51 0.95
C HIS A 628 7.15 -7.96 -0.46
N SER A 629 5.87 -8.25 -0.67
CA SER A 629 5.35 -8.61 -1.98
C SER A 629 5.55 -7.49 -3.01
N ILE A 630 5.69 -7.88 -4.28
CA ILE A 630 5.63 -6.95 -5.41
C ILE A 630 4.21 -6.41 -5.63
N PHE A 631 3.16 -7.04 -5.09
CA PHE A 631 1.79 -6.58 -5.27
C PHE A 631 1.34 -5.72 -4.07
N PRO A 632 0.91 -4.47 -4.30
CA PRO A 632 0.38 -3.61 -3.24
C PRO A 632 -0.73 -4.27 -2.42
N ALA A 633 -1.69 -4.92 -3.09
CA ALA A 633 -2.81 -5.60 -2.43
C ALA A 633 -2.37 -6.72 -1.48
N VAL A 634 -1.24 -7.40 -1.74
CA VAL A 634 -0.70 -8.43 -0.84
C VAL A 634 -0.04 -7.78 0.38
N SER A 635 0.77 -6.74 0.16
CA SER A 635 1.38 -5.98 1.25
C SER A 635 0.34 -5.36 2.19
N ASP A 636 -0.75 -4.82 1.65
CA ASP A 636 -1.83 -4.22 2.43
C ASP A 636 -2.56 -5.25 3.31
N GLU A 637 -2.93 -6.41 2.76
CA GLU A 637 -3.58 -7.50 3.51
C GLU A 637 -2.63 -8.10 4.56
N ALA A 638 -1.35 -8.24 4.22
CA ALA A 638 -0.32 -8.71 5.15
C ALA A 638 -0.15 -7.75 6.32
N LEU A 639 -0.12 -6.44 6.04
CA LEU A 639 -0.03 -5.41 7.06
C LEU A 639 -1.23 -5.48 8.02
N LEU A 640 -2.47 -5.55 7.52
CA LEU A 640 -3.65 -5.66 8.37
C LEU A 640 -3.57 -6.88 9.29
N PHE A 641 -3.16 -8.04 8.77
CA PHE A 641 -2.94 -9.25 9.58
C PHE A 641 -1.88 -9.04 10.67
N LEU A 642 -0.72 -8.48 10.30
CA LEU A 642 0.39 -8.24 11.23
C LEU A 642 0.05 -7.19 12.30
N LEU A 643 -0.75 -6.18 11.96
CA LEU A 643 -1.21 -5.15 12.89
C LEU A 643 -2.13 -5.73 13.97
N VAL A 644 -3.07 -6.63 13.58
CA VAL A 644 -3.93 -7.32 14.55
C VAL A 644 -3.11 -8.23 15.48
N GLN A 645 -2.04 -8.84 14.97
CA GLN A 645 -1.18 -9.74 15.74
C GLN A 645 0.10 -9.07 16.27
N HIS A 646 0.17 -7.74 16.28
CA HIS A 646 1.41 -7.00 16.52
C HIS A 646 2.07 -7.38 17.86
N SER A 647 1.29 -7.50 18.94
CA SER A 647 1.81 -7.86 20.26
C SER A 647 2.42 -9.26 20.36
N ARG A 648 2.19 -10.13 19.36
CA ARG A 648 2.70 -11.51 19.30
C ARG A 648 3.95 -11.66 18.43
N LEU A 649 4.29 -10.64 17.64
CA LEU A 649 5.55 -10.59 16.91
C LEU A 649 6.72 -10.44 17.89
N ASP A 650 7.92 -10.84 17.48
CA ASP A 650 9.11 -10.55 18.27
C ASP A 650 9.42 -9.04 18.27
N LYS A 651 10.30 -8.59 19.17
CA LYS A 651 10.61 -7.15 19.30
C LYS A 651 11.24 -6.54 18.03
N SER A 652 11.90 -7.35 17.21
CA SER A 652 12.54 -6.91 15.96
C SER A 652 11.49 -6.67 14.87
N ASP A 653 10.59 -7.63 14.69
CA ASP A 653 9.51 -7.61 13.71
C ASP A 653 8.45 -6.57 14.08
N GLN A 654 8.13 -6.40 15.37
CA GLN A 654 7.28 -5.29 15.83
C GLN A 654 7.83 -3.93 15.40
N LYS A 655 9.15 -3.73 15.54
CA LYS A 655 9.83 -2.51 15.11
C LYS A 655 9.85 -2.36 13.59
N MET A 656 10.02 -3.47 12.86
CA MET A 656 9.99 -3.48 11.39
C MET A 656 8.61 -3.03 10.87
N VAL A 657 7.53 -3.66 11.34
CA VAL A 657 6.15 -3.32 10.94
C VAL A 657 5.82 -1.87 11.32
N TRP A 658 6.24 -1.44 12.50
CA TRP A 658 6.08 -0.04 12.93
C TRP A 658 6.79 0.93 12.00
N SER A 659 8.08 0.70 11.73
CA SER A 659 8.91 1.54 10.85
C SER A 659 8.32 1.59 9.43
N TRP A 660 7.88 0.44 8.92
CA TRP A 660 7.23 0.36 7.61
C TRP A 660 6.00 1.27 7.53
N LEU A 661 5.15 1.25 8.57
CA LEU A 661 3.95 2.08 8.60
C LEU A 661 4.27 3.57 8.85
N ALA A 662 5.21 3.87 9.75
CA ALA A 662 5.68 5.23 10.04
C ALA A 662 6.26 5.94 8.80
N ASN A 663 6.87 5.17 7.89
CA ASN A 663 7.39 5.66 6.62
C ASN A 663 6.32 5.78 5.52
N GLY A 664 5.05 5.45 5.81
CA GLY A 664 3.96 5.50 4.86
C GLY A 664 3.90 4.32 3.88
N GLY A 665 4.53 3.19 4.22
CA GLY A 665 4.61 2.01 3.36
C GLY A 665 5.71 2.11 2.30
N ARG A 666 5.52 1.45 1.17
CA ARG A 666 6.41 1.56 0.00
C ARG A 666 6.15 2.87 -0.75
N SER A 667 7.20 3.42 -1.36
CA SER A 667 7.11 4.67 -2.11
C SER A 667 6.15 4.56 -3.29
N ASP A 668 5.27 5.55 -3.45
CA ASP A 668 4.42 5.76 -4.64
C ASP A 668 5.21 5.68 -5.96
N ALA A 669 6.47 6.14 -5.95
CA ALA A 669 7.35 6.17 -7.12
C ALA A 669 7.71 4.78 -7.65
N LEU A 670 7.49 3.72 -6.85
CA LEU A 670 7.74 2.34 -7.26
C LEU A 670 6.52 1.70 -7.93
N VAL A 671 5.35 2.36 -7.90
CA VAL A 671 4.11 1.79 -8.43
C VAL A 671 4.10 1.85 -9.96
N SER A 672 4.09 0.68 -10.57
CA SER A 672 3.98 0.46 -12.01
C SER A 672 2.75 -0.41 -12.33
N PHE A 673 2.34 -0.41 -13.60
CA PHE A 673 1.23 -1.24 -14.08
C PHE A 673 1.68 -2.22 -15.15
N HIS A 674 1.16 -3.45 -15.10
CA HIS A 674 1.35 -4.45 -16.13
C HIS A 674 0.01 -5.18 -16.37
N GLY A 675 -0.53 -5.09 -17.59
CA GLY A 675 -1.84 -5.68 -17.92
C GLY A 675 -2.99 -5.14 -17.07
N GLY A 676 -2.94 -3.87 -16.66
CA GLY A 676 -3.92 -3.24 -15.77
C GLY A 676 -3.72 -3.52 -14.28
N GLN A 677 -2.76 -4.37 -13.91
CA GLN A 677 -2.46 -4.71 -12.51
C GLN A 677 -1.32 -3.86 -11.95
N ALA A 678 -1.52 -3.32 -10.74
CA ALA A 678 -0.50 -2.58 -10.01
C ALA A 678 0.56 -3.51 -9.39
N TRP A 679 1.84 -3.13 -9.49
CA TRP A 679 2.97 -3.81 -8.86
C TRP A 679 4.10 -2.81 -8.51
N PHE A 680 4.97 -3.19 -7.57
CA PHE A 680 6.16 -2.44 -7.19
C PHE A 680 7.36 -2.86 -8.04
N SER A 681 7.88 -1.95 -8.85
CA SER A 681 9.11 -2.17 -9.64
C SER A 681 10.34 -2.22 -8.72
N PRO A 682 11.19 -3.28 -8.78
CA PRO A 682 12.35 -3.44 -7.91
C PRO A 682 13.54 -2.52 -8.26
N GLN A 683 13.51 -1.81 -9.40
CA GLN A 683 14.53 -0.84 -9.78
C GLN A 683 13.88 0.41 -10.35
N THR A 684 14.39 1.57 -9.92
CA THR A 684 14.04 2.89 -10.47
C THR A 684 15.32 3.52 -10.99
N SER A 685 15.32 3.97 -12.24
CA SER A 685 16.42 4.77 -12.77
C SER A 685 16.44 6.17 -12.10
N TRP A 686 17.60 6.82 -12.04
CA TRP A 686 17.70 8.22 -11.58
C TRP A 686 16.69 9.12 -12.32
N ASP A 687 16.49 8.90 -13.61
CA ASP A 687 15.57 9.67 -14.44
C ASP A 687 14.08 9.43 -14.15
N GLU A 688 13.69 8.27 -13.59
CA GLU A 688 12.31 8.01 -13.16
C GLU A 688 11.97 8.70 -11.84
N LEU A 689 12.90 8.71 -10.87
CA LEU A 689 12.74 9.44 -9.62
C LEU A 689 12.58 10.96 -9.83
N PHE A 690 13.22 11.52 -10.86
CA PHE A 690 13.06 12.92 -11.24
C PHE A 690 11.87 13.20 -12.18
N ARG A 691 11.38 12.20 -12.94
CA ARG A 691 10.20 12.33 -13.81
C ARG A 691 8.88 12.49 -13.05
N ASP A 692 8.79 11.99 -11.82
CA ASP A 692 7.63 12.19 -10.93
C ASP A 692 7.32 13.67 -10.62
N HIS A 693 8.27 14.58 -10.86
CA HIS A 693 8.06 16.03 -10.71
C HIS A 693 7.66 16.74 -12.02
N LEU A 694 7.66 16.03 -13.16
CA LEU A 694 7.56 16.63 -14.50
C LEU A 694 6.44 16.05 -15.39
N HIS A 695 5.72 15.00 -14.96
CA HIS A 695 4.54 14.57 -15.68
C HIS A 695 3.40 15.58 -15.50
N ALA A 696 3.09 16.32 -16.57
CA ALA A 696 1.78 16.93 -16.74
C ALA A 696 0.77 15.79 -16.79
N GLY A 697 0.18 15.43 -15.65
CA GLY A 697 -0.76 14.31 -15.58
C GLY A 697 -1.88 14.49 -16.60
N ASP A 698 -2.40 13.37 -17.09
CA ASP A 698 -3.42 13.40 -18.14
C ASP A 698 -4.64 14.19 -17.63
N THR A 699 -5.09 15.18 -18.41
CA THR A 699 -6.31 15.95 -18.15
C THR A 699 -7.53 15.13 -18.56
N LEU A 700 -7.70 13.97 -17.91
CA LEU A 700 -8.82 13.06 -18.16
C LEU A 700 -10.02 13.43 -17.30
N SER A 701 -11.19 13.39 -17.91
CA SER A 701 -12.48 13.49 -17.23
C SER A 701 -12.75 12.23 -16.38
N PRO A 702 -13.56 12.29 -15.31
CA PRO A 702 -13.91 11.12 -14.50
C PRO A 702 -14.49 9.94 -15.30
N THR A 703 -15.16 10.22 -16.42
CA THR A 703 -15.73 9.21 -17.34
C THR A 703 -14.66 8.44 -18.13
N GLU A 704 -13.45 8.98 -18.25
CA GLU A 704 -12.30 8.33 -18.91
C GLU A 704 -11.50 7.43 -17.95
N LEU A 705 -11.74 7.58 -16.65
CA LEU A 705 -11.00 6.93 -15.56
C LEU A 705 -11.59 5.56 -15.18
N ASN A 706 -11.63 4.65 -16.15
CA ASN A 706 -12.23 3.33 -15.98
C ASN A 706 -11.27 2.24 -15.47
N THR A 707 -9.97 2.53 -15.35
CA THR A 707 -8.97 1.58 -14.83
C THR A 707 -8.14 2.18 -13.69
N PRO A 708 -7.63 1.36 -12.76
CA PRO A 708 -6.75 1.82 -11.69
C PRO A 708 -5.52 2.58 -12.21
N GLU A 709 -4.95 2.15 -13.34
CA GLU A 709 -3.79 2.79 -13.99
C GLU A 709 -4.08 4.23 -14.42
N LYS A 710 -5.21 4.46 -15.07
CA LYS A 710 -5.61 5.80 -15.53
C LYS A 710 -5.86 6.73 -14.36
N VAL A 711 -6.55 6.23 -13.33
CA VAL A 711 -6.80 7.00 -12.09
C VAL A 711 -5.50 7.36 -11.40
N TRP A 712 -4.58 6.40 -11.29
CA TRP A 712 -3.27 6.63 -10.68
C TRP A 712 -2.51 7.73 -11.42
N ARG A 713 -2.43 7.66 -12.76
CA ARG A 713 -1.79 8.70 -13.59
C ARG A 713 -2.45 10.06 -13.42
N ALA A 714 -3.79 10.11 -13.44
CA ALA A 714 -4.53 11.34 -13.24
C ALA A 714 -4.21 11.97 -11.87
N LEU A 715 -4.19 11.18 -10.78
CA LEU A 715 -3.90 11.64 -9.42
C LEU A 715 -2.48 12.19 -9.21
N GLN A 716 -1.53 11.89 -10.11
CA GLN A 716 -0.18 12.47 -10.06
C GLN A 716 -0.15 13.93 -10.55
N GLY A 717 -1.01 14.31 -11.49
CA GLY A 717 -1.04 15.66 -12.10
C GLY A 717 -1.93 16.69 -11.39
N SER A 718 -2.26 17.76 -12.12
CA SER A 718 -3.30 18.72 -11.73
C SER A 718 -4.66 18.04 -11.79
N THR A 719 -5.32 17.88 -10.65
CA THR A 719 -6.51 17.05 -10.50
C THR A 719 -7.72 17.88 -10.11
N THR A 720 -8.88 17.54 -10.69
CA THR A 720 -10.17 18.10 -10.28
C THR A 720 -10.72 17.32 -9.09
N LEU A 721 -11.63 17.92 -8.32
CA LEU A 721 -12.28 17.24 -7.20
C LEU A 721 -12.97 15.94 -7.63
N ALA A 722 -13.63 15.95 -8.80
CA ALA A 722 -14.32 14.77 -9.31
C ALA A 722 -13.36 13.59 -9.58
N VAL A 723 -12.12 13.86 -10.03
CA VAL A 723 -11.09 12.82 -10.19
C VAL A 723 -10.64 12.30 -8.82
N VAL A 724 -10.49 13.18 -7.84
CA VAL A 724 -10.10 12.80 -6.47
C VAL A 724 -11.18 11.94 -5.81
N GLU A 725 -12.45 12.35 -5.88
CA GLU A 725 -13.59 11.60 -5.35
C GLU A 725 -13.76 10.25 -6.05
N HIS A 726 -13.53 10.21 -7.36
CA HIS A 726 -13.52 8.96 -8.11
C HIS A 726 -12.39 8.03 -7.63
N GLY A 727 -11.20 8.57 -7.35
CA GLY A 727 -10.07 7.80 -6.80
C GLY A 727 -10.35 7.18 -5.43
N LEU A 728 -11.15 7.82 -4.57
CA LEU A 728 -11.53 7.26 -3.25
C LEU A 728 -12.39 5.98 -3.35
N ARG A 729 -12.96 5.68 -4.53
CA ARG A 729 -13.81 4.50 -4.76
C ARG A 729 -13.03 3.23 -5.09
N PHE A 730 -11.74 3.35 -5.41
CA PHE A 730 -10.94 2.24 -5.89
C PHE A 730 -10.53 1.30 -4.74
N PRO A 731 -10.49 -0.02 -4.96
CA PRO A 731 -10.09 -1.00 -3.94
C PRO A 731 -8.60 -0.91 -3.58
N GLU A 732 -7.75 -0.31 -4.42
CA GLU A 732 -6.32 -0.13 -4.18
C GLU A 732 -6.04 0.94 -3.12
N VAL A 733 -5.38 0.54 -2.03
CA VAL A 733 -5.05 1.43 -0.90
C VAL A 733 -4.18 2.61 -1.35
N PHE A 734 -3.18 2.40 -2.20
CA PHE A 734 -2.28 3.47 -2.65
C PHE A 734 -3.01 4.55 -3.47
N ILE A 735 -4.00 4.15 -4.30
CA ILE A 735 -4.86 5.09 -5.04
C ILE A 735 -5.68 5.91 -4.06
N ARG A 736 -6.36 5.24 -3.11
CA ARG A 736 -7.16 5.92 -2.09
C ARG A 736 -6.33 6.82 -1.20
N ALA A 737 -5.12 6.42 -0.82
CA ALA A 737 -4.22 7.23 0.00
C ALA A 737 -3.81 8.52 -0.73
N LYS A 738 -3.46 8.42 -2.01
CA LYS A 738 -3.16 9.60 -2.85
C LYS A 738 -4.37 10.50 -3.03
N ALA A 739 -5.54 9.91 -3.31
CA ALA A 739 -6.79 10.63 -3.42
C ALA A 739 -7.15 11.33 -2.10
N ALA A 740 -7.10 10.66 -0.97
CA ALA A 740 -7.38 11.22 0.36
C ALA A 740 -6.43 12.38 0.70
N LYS A 741 -5.13 12.24 0.42
CA LYS A 741 -4.17 13.34 0.58
C LYS A 741 -4.56 14.55 -0.26
N ARG A 742 -4.92 14.36 -1.54
CA ARG A 742 -5.34 15.45 -2.43
C ARG A 742 -6.65 16.06 -1.96
N TYR A 743 -7.62 15.24 -1.58
CA TYR A 743 -8.92 15.65 -1.06
C TYR A 743 -8.76 16.58 0.14
N MET A 744 -7.99 16.14 1.13
CA MET A 744 -7.69 16.94 2.34
C MET A 744 -6.78 18.14 2.05
N SER A 745 -6.16 18.22 0.87
CA SER A 745 -5.43 19.43 0.45
C SER A 745 -6.35 20.49 -0.18
N LEU A 746 -7.61 20.17 -0.45
CA LEU A 746 -8.59 21.07 -1.08
C LEU A 746 -9.51 21.63 0.01
N ALA A 747 -9.07 22.72 0.66
CA ALA A 747 -9.66 23.26 1.88
C ALA A 747 -11.16 23.63 1.86
N SER A 748 -11.78 23.74 0.68
CA SER A 748 -13.15 24.24 0.50
C SER A 748 -14.23 23.16 0.43
N GLN A 749 -13.89 21.88 0.61
CA GLN A 749 -14.79 20.76 0.31
C GLN A 749 -15.32 20.10 1.57
N GLU A 750 -16.60 20.34 1.88
CA GLU A 750 -17.31 19.80 3.03
C GLU A 750 -18.18 18.61 2.62
N SER A 751 -17.64 17.40 2.71
CA SER A 751 -18.43 16.17 2.60
C SER A 751 -18.12 15.27 3.78
N GLU A 752 -19.02 15.31 4.77
CA GLU A 752 -18.96 14.44 5.94
C GLU A 752 -18.86 12.96 5.55
N LYS A 753 -19.54 12.57 4.46
CA LYS A 753 -19.48 11.22 3.89
C LYS A 753 -18.07 10.84 3.41
N ALA A 754 -17.42 11.73 2.64
CA ALA A 754 -16.06 11.48 2.16
C ALA A 754 -15.06 11.42 3.33
N TRP A 755 -15.25 12.24 4.36
CA TRP A 755 -14.39 12.24 5.53
C TRP A 755 -14.50 10.98 6.38
N ARG A 756 -15.73 10.52 6.69
CA ARG A 756 -15.92 9.24 7.38
C ARG A 756 -15.28 8.09 6.61
N ALA A 757 -15.50 8.05 5.29
CA ALA A 757 -14.91 7.03 4.43
C ALA A 757 -13.38 7.06 4.41
N ILE A 758 -12.73 8.21 4.60
CA ILE A 758 -11.27 8.34 4.68
C ILE A 758 -10.73 7.97 6.07
N LEU A 759 -11.40 8.43 7.14
CA LEU A 759 -10.94 8.28 8.52
C LEU A 759 -11.08 6.84 9.03
N ASP A 760 -12.08 6.10 8.55
CA ASP A 760 -12.34 4.71 8.93
C ASP A 760 -11.70 3.69 7.95
N ASP A 761 -10.88 4.13 6.98
CA ASP A 761 -10.21 3.26 6.00
C ASP A 761 -8.87 2.70 6.56
N HIS A 762 -8.03 2.20 5.65
CA HIS A 762 -6.72 1.63 5.92
C HIS A 762 -5.76 2.66 6.56
N PRO A 763 -4.87 2.25 7.50
CA PRO A 763 -3.97 3.18 8.19
C PRO A 763 -3.09 4.05 7.26
N LEU A 764 -2.71 3.53 6.09
CA LEU A 764 -1.97 4.30 5.08
C LEU A 764 -2.81 5.43 4.44
N VAL A 765 -4.11 5.21 4.27
CA VAL A 765 -5.04 6.24 3.78
C VAL A 765 -5.19 7.34 4.82
N LEU A 766 -5.34 6.96 6.08
CA LEU A 766 -5.38 7.88 7.22
C LEU A 766 -4.11 8.75 7.30
N ALA A 767 -2.91 8.14 7.21
CA ALA A 767 -1.64 8.87 7.23
C ALA A 767 -1.52 9.88 6.07
N ALA A 768 -1.96 9.47 4.87
CA ALA A 768 -1.95 10.32 3.69
C ALA A 768 -2.97 11.48 3.80
N ALA A 769 -4.17 11.21 4.33
CA ALA A 769 -5.19 12.20 4.62
C ALA A 769 -4.69 13.24 5.62
N PHE A 770 -4.08 12.80 6.73
CA PHE A 770 -3.48 13.69 7.73
C PHE A 770 -2.40 14.59 7.10
N LYS A 771 -1.53 14.04 6.25
CA LYS A 771 -0.52 14.81 5.52
C LYS A 771 -1.13 15.88 4.60
N GLY A 772 -2.27 15.59 3.95
CA GLY A 772 -3.02 16.57 3.16
C GLY A 772 -3.63 17.66 4.03
N ALA A 773 -4.27 17.26 5.13
CA ALA A 773 -4.98 18.15 6.03
C ALA A 773 -4.07 19.17 6.72
N ILE A 774 -2.88 18.79 7.21
CA ILE A 774 -1.95 19.71 7.89
C ILE A 774 -1.66 20.95 7.05
N ARG A 775 -1.47 20.77 5.74
CA ARG A 775 -1.12 21.86 4.81
C ARG A 775 -2.25 22.88 4.68
N SER A 776 -3.48 22.38 4.62
CA SER A 776 -4.69 23.16 4.33
C SER A 776 -5.51 23.49 5.58
N TRP A 777 -5.07 23.03 6.75
CA TRP A 777 -5.74 23.20 8.03
C TRP A 777 -6.16 24.64 8.35
N PRO A 778 -5.33 25.67 8.12
CA PRO A 778 -5.72 27.05 8.38
C PRO A 778 -6.88 27.55 7.49
N SER A 779 -7.14 26.87 6.37
CA SER A 779 -8.19 27.22 5.42
C SER A 779 -9.49 26.44 5.67
N TYR A 780 -9.50 25.49 6.61
CA TYR A 780 -10.70 24.73 6.98
C TYR A 780 -11.66 25.59 7.82
N SER A 781 -12.97 25.35 7.67
CA SER A 781 -14.00 25.91 8.56
C SER A 781 -13.87 25.37 9.99
N PRO A 782 -14.30 26.13 11.03
CA PRO A 782 -14.25 25.67 12.42
C PRO A 782 -14.97 24.34 12.65
N GLU A 783 -16.13 24.16 12.03
CA GLU A 783 -16.94 22.94 12.13
C GLU A 783 -16.19 21.74 11.53
N LEU A 784 -15.56 21.93 10.37
CA LEU A 784 -14.72 20.92 9.72
C LEU A 784 -13.50 20.58 10.58
N ARG A 785 -12.83 21.58 11.16
CA ARG A 785 -11.70 21.33 12.07
C ARG A 785 -12.12 20.46 13.25
N GLN A 786 -13.27 20.77 13.87
CA GLN A 786 -13.78 19.97 14.98
C GLN A 786 -14.06 18.52 14.56
N PHE A 787 -14.83 18.33 13.48
CA PHE A 787 -15.16 16.99 12.98
C PHE A 787 -13.91 16.15 12.68
N PHE A 788 -12.94 16.75 11.98
CA PHE A 788 -11.70 16.06 11.62
C PHE A 788 -10.85 15.74 12.86
N LEU A 789 -10.79 16.64 13.84
CA LEU A 789 -10.06 16.43 15.08
C LEU A 789 -10.67 15.28 15.89
N GLU A 790 -12.00 15.20 16.01
CA GLU A 790 -12.70 14.11 16.69
C GLU A 790 -12.43 12.76 16.01
N GLY A 791 -12.52 12.72 14.68
CA GLY A 791 -12.25 11.51 13.90
C GLY A 791 -10.79 11.04 13.99
N LEU A 792 -9.83 11.96 13.85
CA LEU A 792 -8.41 11.65 14.03
C LEU A 792 -8.11 11.16 15.46
N THR A 793 -8.68 11.80 16.47
CA THR A 793 -8.49 11.42 17.87
C THR A 793 -8.95 9.98 18.11
N ARG A 794 -10.09 9.59 17.53
CA ARG A 794 -10.57 8.20 17.56
C ARG A 794 -9.58 7.26 16.85
N ALA A 795 -9.13 7.62 15.66
CA ALA A 795 -8.22 6.78 14.88
C ALA A 795 -6.85 6.56 15.56
N ILE A 796 -6.26 7.61 16.16
CA ILE A 796 -4.96 7.52 16.86
C ILE A 796 -5.06 6.88 18.24
N SER A 797 -6.25 6.71 18.81
CA SER A 797 -6.42 6.07 20.12
C SER A 797 -6.05 4.59 20.13
N VAL A 798 -5.88 3.99 18.94
CA VAL A 798 -5.45 2.61 18.74
C VAL A 798 -3.98 2.59 18.28
N PRO A 799 -3.13 1.66 18.76
CA PRO A 799 -1.70 1.63 18.42
C PRO A 799 -1.38 1.66 16.93
N THR A 800 -2.24 1.07 16.09
CA THR A 800 -2.09 1.01 14.64
C THR A 800 -2.29 2.38 13.97
N GLY A 801 -3.25 3.18 14.43
CA GLY A 801 -3.45 4.55 13.97
C GLY A 801 -2.34 5.47 14.44
N ALA A 802 -1.91 5.35 15.71
CA ALA A 802 -0.74 6.06 16.22
C ALA A 802 0.52 5.72 15.39
N ALA A 803 0.72 4.45 15.05
CA ALA A 803 1.81 4.01 14.19
C ALA A 803 1.84 4.72 12.83
N ALA A 804 0.68 4.80 12.18
CA ALA A 804 0.55 5.42 10.87
C ALA A 804 0.88 6.92 10.87
N LEU A 805 0.57 7.63 11.96
CA LEU A 805 0.83 9.05 12.07
C LEU A 805 2.20 9.39 12.66
N SER A 806 2.92 8.41 13.23
CA SER A 806 4.15 8.65 14.00
C SER A 806 5.23 9.41 13.23
N GLY A 807 5.49 9.05 11.97
CA GLY A 807 6.47 9.75 11.13
C GLY A 807 6.15 11.24 10.93
N LYS A 808 4.86 11.63 10.99
CA LYS A 808 4.43 13.02 10.89
C LYS A 808 4.28 13.74 12.23
N MET A 809 3.98 13.03 13.30
CA MET A 809 3.94 13.60 14.65
C MET A 809 5.35 14.01 15.13
N TRP A 810 6.37 13.21 14.80
CA TRP A 810 7.77 13.46 15.19
C TRP A 810 8.54 14.40 14.25
N GLY A 811 8.08 14.59 13.02
CA GLY A 811 8.68 15.54 12.06
C GLY A 811 7.77 16.74 11.76
N PHE A 812 6.95 17.15 12.72
CA PHE A 812 5.88 18.12 12.52
C PHE A 812 6.40 19.54 12.23
N ASP A 813 7.59 19.87 12.75
CA ASP A 813 8.31 21.12 12.50
C ASP A 813 8.52 21.40 11.00
N SER A 814 8.87 20.38 10.22
CA SER A 814 9.08 20.51 8.77
C SER A 814 7.82 20.91 8.00
N GLU A 815 6.62 20.59 8.51
CA GLU A 815 5.35 21.01 7.90
C GLU A 815 4.93 22.44 8.35
N CYS A 816 5.71 23.04 9.24
CA CYS A 816 5.48 24.33 9.89
C CYS A 816 6.47 25.43 9.43
N GLU A 817 7.30 25.19 8.42
CA GLU A 817 8.30 26.15 7.92
C GLU A 817 7.71 27.29 7.04
N TRP A 818 6.44 27.20 6.65
CA TRP A 818 5.82 28.07 5.64
C TRP A 818 4.45 28.56 6.08
N GLY A 819 4.15 29.84 5.83
CA GLY A 819 2.86 30.48 6.14
C GLY A 819 2.99 31.70 7.06
N SER A 820 1.87 32.34 7.37
CA SER A 820 1.81 33.41 8.37
C SER A 820 1.95 32.87 9.80
N ALA A 821 2.28 33.73 10.76
CA ALA A 821 2.38 33.33 12.17
C ALA A 821 1.06 32.78 12.75
N GLU A 822 -0.08 33.24 12.22
CA GLU A 822 -1.42 32.77 12.63
C GLU A 822 -1.69 31.36 12.09
N GLU A 823 -1.42 31.12 10.81
CA GLU A 823 -1.53 29.81 10.17
C GLU A 823 -0.62 28.77 10.84
N LEU A 824 0.59 29.19 11.18
CA LEU A 824 1.55 28.39 11.96
C LEU A 824 0.97 28.02 13.32
N GLY A 825 0.35 28.99 14.01
CA GLY A 825 -0.31 28.76 15.30
C GLY A 825 -1.44 27.72 15.22
N GLU A 826 -2.27 27.77 14.17
CA GLU A 826 -3.35 26.79 13.96
C GLU A 826 -2.83 25.36 13.78
N ARG A 827 -1.77 25.17 12.99
CA ARG A 827 -1.14 23.84 12.79
C ARG A 827 -0.57 23.30 14.09
N TRP A 828 0.11 24.14 14.89
CA TRP A 828 0.61 23.72 16.20
C TRP A 828 -0.50 23.36 17.17
N ARG A 829 -1.65 24.04 17.13
CA ARG A 829 -2.83 23.67 17.94
C ARG A 829 -3.40 22.30 17.54
N LEU A 830 -3.45 21.98 16.25
CA LEU A 830 -3.81 20.63 15.79
C LEU A 830 -2.86 19.57 16.37
N TRP A 831 -1.55 19.78 16.24
CA TRP A 831 -0.55 18.87 16.80
C TRP A 831 -0.71 18.72 18.32
N GLY A 832 -0.88 19.83 19.04
CA GLY A 832 -1.03 19.83 20.49
C GLY A 832 -2.32 19.14 20.97
N ALA A 833 -3.41 19.24 20.21
CA ALA A 833 -4.66 18.56 20.52
C ALA A 833 -4.57 17.03 20.31
N LEU A 834 -3.80 16.57 19.32
CA LEU A 834 -3.65 15.14 19.01
C LEU A 834 -2.57 14.44 19.84
N LEU A 835 -1.52 15.17 20.24
CA LEU A 835 -0.34 14.58 20.88
C LEU A 835 -0.65 13.75 22.15
N PRO A 836 -1.53 14.19 23.09
CA PRO A 836 -1.80 13.41 24.30
C PRO A 836 -2.34 12.00 23.99
N THR A 837 -3.37 11.92 23.14
CA THR A 837 -3.98 10.66 22.71
C THR A 837 -2.99 9.80 21.93
N PHE A 838 -2.18 10.44 21.07
CA PHE A 838 -1.12 9.75 20.34
C PHE A 838 -0.09 9.11 21.29
N LEU A 839 0.41 9.84 22.30
CA LEU A 839 1.39 9.31 23.27
C LEU A 839 0.82 8.16 24.09
N ASP A 840 -0.47 8.21 24.45
CA ASP A 840 -1.14 7.12 25.16
C ASP A 840 -1.21 5.83 24.32
N ALA A 841 -1.35 5.92 22.99
CA ALA A 841 -1.39 4.77 22.08
C ALA A 841 -0.03 4.39 21.44
N ALA A 842 0.95 5.29 21.46
CA ALA A 842 2.29 5.11 20.88
C ALA A 842 3.06 3.91 21.49
N PRO A 843 4.01 3.32 20.76
CA PRO A 843 4.73 2.14 21.19
C PRO A 843 5.81 2.53 22.21
N PRO A 844 6.49 1.55 22.83
CA PRO A 844 7.55 1.82 23.79
C PRO A 844 8.70 2.64 23.18
N LEU A 845 9.20 3.59 23.98
CA LEU A 845 10.32 4.51 23.70
C LEU A 845 11.38 3.94 22.74
N ARG A 846 11.95 2.77 23.04
CA ARG A 846 13.00 2.09 22.24
C ARG A 846 12.79 1.93 20.73
N TRP A 847 11.57 2.10 20.22
CA TRP A 847 11.23 1.95 18.80
C TRP A 847 10.98 3.26 18.07
N THR A 848 10.82 4.38 18.78
CA THR A 848 10.61 5.69 18.17
C THR A 848 11.96 6.28 17.75
N LEU A 849 12.30 6.14 16.47
CA LEU A 849 13.45 6.83 15.88
C LEU A 849 13.28 8.35 16.06
N ARG A 850 14.28 9.02 16.64
CA ARG A 850 14.39 10.46 16.93
C ARG A 850 13.80 10.95 18.26
N GLU A 851 14.15 10.28 19.35
CA GLU A 851 13.82 10.69 20.72
C GLU A 851 14.35 12.10 21.08
N ASP A 852 15.36 12.60 20.36
CA ASP A 852 15.93 13.95 20.47
C ASP A 852 14.96 15.09 20.08
N THR A 853 13.76 14.79 19.57
CA THR A 853 12.86 15.80 18.99
C THR A 853 11.70 16.26 19.87
N LEU A 854 11.16 15.45 20.80
CA LEU A 854 9.92 15.84 21.52
C LEU A 854 10.11 17.08 22.40
N TYR A 855 11.22 17.16 23.14
CA TYR A 855 11.55 18.34 23.93
C TYR A 855 11.60 19.61 23.06
N GLY A 856 12.33 19.55 21.94
CA GLY A 856 12.46 20.65 20.98
C GLY A 856 11.14 21.04 20.32
N LEU A 857 10.35 20.06 19.86
CA LEU A 857 9.03 20.26 19.27
C LEU A 857 8.08 20.94 20.26
N PHE A 858 8.01 20.43 21.50
CA PHE A 858 7.14 21.00 22.52
C PHE A 858 7.60 22.41 22.94
N TYR A 859 8.92 22.62 23.07
CA TYR A 859 9.48 23.95 23.35
C TYR A 859 9.09 24.97 22.26
N GLY A 860 9.16 24.59 20.99
CA GLY A 860 8.74 25.43 19.87
C GLY A 860 7.22 25.68 19.81
N ALA A 861 6.43 24.65 20.12
CA ALA A 861 4.97 24.67 20.03
C ALA A 861 4.30 25.48 21.16
N ARG A 862 4.86 25.47 22.38
CA ARG A 862 4.19 25.97 23.61
C ARG A 862 3.60 27.37 23.49
N LYS A 863 4.21 28.27 22.71
CA LYS A 863 3.74 29.65 22.54
C LYS A 863 2.39 29.76 21.80
N TYR A 864 1.98 28.70 21.11
CA TYR A 864 0.72 28.63 20.37
C TYR A 864 -0.37 27.82 21.08
N LEU A 865 -0.03 27.12 22.16
CA LEU A 865 -0.91 26.19 22.87
C LEU A 865 -1.51 26.83 24.11
N SER A 866 -2.77 26.50 24.42
CA SER A 866 -3.38 26.88 25.69
C SER A 866 -2.70 26.17 26.87
N GLN A 867 -2.78 26.75 28.07
CA GLN A 867 -2.21 26.13 29.28
C GLN A 867 -2.82 24.75 29.55
N GLU A 868 -4.11 24.55 29.26
CA GLU A 868 -4.79 23.26 29.41
C GLU A 868 -4.20 22.18 28.50
N ILE A 869 -3.99 22.48 27.21
CA ILE A 869 -3.37 21.56 26.25
C ILE A 869 -1.93 21.23 26.66
N GLN A 870 -1.16 22.24 27.08
CA GLN A 870 0.21 22.03 27.57
C GLN A 870 0.23 21.08 28.78
N ARG A 871 -0.71 21.22 29.73
CA ARG A 871 -0.84 20.29 30.88
C ARG A 871 -1.15 18.86 30.41
N ALA A 872 -2.11 18.70 29.51
CA ALA A 872 -2.49 17.40 28.98
C ALA A 872 -1.31 16.69 28.28
N ILE A 873 -0.54 17.41 27.47
CA ILE A 873 0.66 16.90 26.80
C ILE A 873 1.69 16.42 27.82
N CYS A 874 2.01 17.25 28.81
CA CYS A 874 3.01 16.89 29.81
C CYS A 874 2.61 15.63 30.62
N TRP A 875 1.33 15.50 30.96
CA TRP A 875 0.83 14.29 31.65
C TRP A 875 0.90 13.03 30.77
N ALA A 876 0.52 13.14 29.50
CA ALA A 876 0.63 12.04 28.56
C ALA A 876 2.10 11.64 28.30
N TRP A 877 2.98 12.63 28.19
CA TRP A 877 4.43 12.43 28.08
C TRP A 877 4.98 11.69 29.31
N LEU A 878 4.62 12.12 30.53
CA LEU A 878 5.02 11.42 31.76
C LEU A 878 4.56 9.96 31.76
N ARG A 879 3.29 9.67 31.41
CA ARG A 879 2.77 8.30 31.31
C ARG A 879 3.52 7.46 30.26
N TRP A 880 3.81 8.06 29.11
CA TRP A 880 4.53 7.40 28.03
C TRP A 880 5.98 7.05 28.44
N VAL A 881 6.69 7.99 29.07
CA VAL A 881 8.04 7.77 29.63
C VAL A 881 8.03 6.63 30.65
N LYS A 882 7.11 6.68 31.62
CA LYS A 882 7.00 5.64 32.66
C LYS A 882 6.73 4.25 32.09
N ARG A 883 5.95 4.14 31.00
CA ARG A 883 5.77 2.85 30.30
C ARG A 883 7.07 2.34 29.69
N GLY A 884 7.85 3.21 29.05
CA GLY A 884 9.06 2.81 28.32
C GLY A 884 10.32 2.61 29.18
N LEU A 885 10.40 3.21 30.37
CA LEU A 885 11.50 3.00 31.33
C LEU A 885 11.68 1.53 31.74
N ARG A 886 10.65 0.69 31.59
CA ARG A 886 10.75 -0.76 31.85
C ARG A 886 11.59 -1.51 30.80
N ASP A 887 11.74 -0.93 29.63
CA ASP A 887 12.18 -1.62 28.41
C ASP A 887 13.48 -1.05 27.81
N THR A 888 13.88 0.17 28.19
CA THR A 888 15.04 0.87 27.65
C THR A 888 15.48 2.04 28.53
N LEU A 889 16.68 2.58 28.24
CA LEU A 889 17.25 3.81 28.78
C LEU A 889 17.05 4.93 27.74
N PRO A 890 16.07 5.83 27.91
CA PRO A 890 15.86 6.96 27.00
C PRO A 890 16.94 8.03 27.16
N GLU A 891 17.11 8.87 26.14
CA GLU A 891 17.98 10.06 26.22
C GLU A 891 17.40 11.11 27.19
N GLY A 892 18.28 11.99 27.70
CA GLY A 892 17.93 12.94 28.76
C GLY A 892 16.78 13.88 28.42
N ASP A 893 16.71 14.36 27.18
CA ASP A 893 15.65 15.27 26.72
C ASP A 893 14.27 14.64 26.78
N THR A 894 14.17 13.34 26.53
CA THR A 894 12.91 12.57 26.62
C THR A 894 12.42 12.42 28.05
N LEU A 895 13.33 12.45 29.03
CA LEU A 895 13.03 12.31 30.45
C LEU A 895 12.72 13.65 31.13
N ALA A 896 13.02 14.78 30.47
CA ALA A 896 12.96 16.14 31.02
C ALA A 896 11.54 16.75 31.12
N VAL A 897 10.50 15.93 31.31
CA VAL A 897 9.09 16.38 31.37
C VAL A 897 8.82 17.36 32.52
N ALA A 898 9.55 17.24 33.64
CA ALA A 898 9.41 18.13 34.80
C ALA A 898 9.73 19.60 34.51
N ASP A 899 10.67 19.88 33.61
CA ASP A 899 11.06 21.27 33.27
C ASP A 899 9.88 22.07 32.70
N PHE A 900 8.96 21.40 32.00
CA PHE A 900 7.73 22.01 31.51
C PHE A 900 6.59 21.90 32.50
N LEU A 901 6.37 20.75 33.14
CA LEU A 901 5.27 20.57 34.12
C LEU A 901 5.28 21.65 35.20
N LEU A 902 6.45 21.95 35.76
CA LEU A 902 6.59 22.95 36.83
C LEU A 902 6.29 24.39 36.38
N LYS A 903 6.41 24.68 35.08
CA LYS A 903 6.07 25.99 34.49
C LYS A 903 4.58 26.09 34.14
N VAL A 904 3.99 24.97 33.70
CA VAL A 904 2.63 24.94 33.16
C VAL A 904 1.59 24.69 34.26
N VAL A 905 1.90 23.91 35.30
CA VAL A 905 0.96 23.62 36.39
C VAL A 905 1.02 24.73 37.47
N PRO A 906 -0.09 25.45 37.70
CA PRO A 906 -0.15 26.52 38.70
C PRO A 906 0.19 26.03 40.12
N THR A 907 0.84 26.88 40.91
CA THR A 907 1.26 26.60 42.30
C THR A 907 0.09 26.35 43.25
N ASP A 908 -1.12 26.81 42.93
CA ASP A 908 -2.35 26.62 43.70
C ASP A 908 -3.14 25.36 43.30
N SER A 909 -2.68 24.61 42.29
CA SER A 909 -3.34 23.38 41.82
C SER A 909 -3.07 22.19 42.73
N THR A 910 -4.11 21.42 43.06
CA THR A 910 -4.00 20.14 43.77
C THR A 910 -3.18 19.10 42.99
N GLU A 911 -3.02 19.27 41.68
CA GLU A 911 -2.22 18.37 40.83
C GLU A 911 -0.72 18.42 41.14
N ARG A 912 -0.19 19.55 41.63
CA ARG A 912 1.24 19.63 42.00
C ARG A 912 1.60 18.64 43.12
N ALA A 913 0.69 18.41 44.06
CA ALA A 913 0.88 17.41 45.11
C ALA A 913 0.92 15.98 44.52
N SER A 914 0.14 15.69 43.47
CA SER A 914 0.14 14.38 42.81
C SER A 914 1.37 14.12 41.92
N LEU A 915 2.02 15.19 41.44
CA LEU A 915 3.24 15.09 40.62
C LEU A 915 4.48 14.70 41.44
N LEU A 916 4.53 15.07 42.71
CA LEU A 916 5.70 14.87 43.57
C LEU A 916 6.11 13.39 43.68
N PRO A 917 5.22 12.43 44.03
CA PRO A 917 5.60 11.02 44.06
C PRO A 917 5.94 10.47 42.67
N GLU A 918 5.22 10.93 41.64
CA GLU A 918 5.37 10.45 40.26
C GLU A 918 6.75 10.76 39.66
N LEU A 919 7.37 11.89 40.02
CA LEU A 919 8.64 12.36 39.48
C LEU A 919 9.85 12.09 40.41
N LEU A 920 9.69 12.29 41.73
CA LEU A 920 10.81 12.28 42.68
C LEU A 920 10.96 10.96 43.46
N GLN A 921 9.90 10.15 43.54
CA GLN A 921 9.92 8.89 44.30
C GLN A 921 9.98 7.65 43.41
N HIS A 922 10.32 7.81 42.12
CA HIS A 922 10.42 6.69 41.18
C HIS A 922 11.60 5.76 41.54
N GLU A 923 11.48 4.48 41.17
CA GLU A 923 12.54 3.48 41.43
C GLU A 923 13.74 3.65 40.49
N ASP A 924 13.53 4.24 39.32
CA ASP A 924 14.56 4.50 38.32
C ASP A 924 15.43 5.71 38.70
N THR A 925 16.73 5.46 38.92
CA THR A 925 17.70 6.49 39.29
C THR A 925 17.83 7.56 38.21
N GLY A 926 17.95 7.18 36.94
CA GLY A 926 18.16 8.08 35.80
C GLY A 926 17.01 9.07 35.62
N PHE A 927 15.77 8.56 35.66
CA PHE A 927 14.57 9.37 35.65
C PHE A 927 14.51 10.30 36.88
N THR A 928 14.82 9.79 38.06
CA THR A 928 14.78 10.58 39.30
C THR A 928 15.78 11.74 39.25
N VAL A 929 17.02 11.51 38.83
CA VAL A 929 18.06 12.55 38.82
C VAL A 929 17.78 13.67 37.81
N ILE A 930 17.22 13.37 36.64
CA ILE A 930 16.81 14.39 35.67
C ILE A 930 15.73 15.28 36.25
N ASN A 931 14.72 14.67 36.88
CA ASN A 931 13.64 15.43 37.49
C ASN A 931 14.16 16.27 38.67
N VAL A 932 15.03 15.73 39.53
CA VAL A 932 15.64 16.49 40.63
C VAL A 932 16.37 17.74 40.10
N ARG A 933 17.15 17.60 39.02
CA ARG A 933 17.81 18.75 38.38
C ARG A 933 16.81 19.81 37.91
N ALA A 934 15.69 19.39 37.32
CA ALA A 934 14.63 20.31 36.90
C ALA A 934 13.99 21.03 38.11
N PHE A 935 13.71 20.33 39.21
CA PHE A 935 13.19 20.96 40.44
C PHE A 935 14.17 22.00 41.01
N ILE A 936 15.47 21.72 41.00
CA ILE A 936 16.51 22.65 41.46
C ILE A 936 16.59 23.88 40.56
N ALA A 937 16.51 23.71 39.23
CA ALA A 937 16.49 24.82 38.29
C ALA A 937 15.28 25.76 38.49
N HIS A 938 14.16 25.23 39.01
CA HIS A 938 12.93 25.99 39.31
C HIS A 938 12.71 26.25 40.80
N TRP A 939 13.76 26.21 41.63
CA TRP A 939 13.64 26.23 43.09
C TRP A 939 12.76 27.36 43.64
N ASP A 940 12.87 28.55 43.06
CA ASP A 940 12.11 29.73 43.47
C ASP A 940 10.61 29.63 43.17
N ASN A 941 10.22 28.80 42.19
CA ASN A 941 8.84 28.51 41.80
C ASN A 941 8.26 27.25 42.49
N LEU A 942 9.01 26.64 43.42
CA LEU A 942 8.53 25.49 44.20
C LEU A 942 7.77 25.91 45.45
N LEU A 943 6.70 25.18 45.77
CA LEU A 943 5.99 25.25 47.04
C LEU A 943 6.87 24.74 48.20
N PRO A 944 6.62 25.17 49.46
CA PRO A 944 7.35 24.65 50.61
C PRO A 944 7.35 23.12 50.70
N ALA A 945 6.20 22.47 50.50
CA ALA A 945 6.08 21.01 50.50
C ALA A 945 6.89 20.32 49.38
N GLU A 946 7.07 20.98 48.23
CA GLU A 946 7.89 20.47 47.13
C GLU A 946 9.38 20.59 47.44
N ARG A 947 9.80 21.70 48.03
CA ARG A 947 11.17 21.90 48.53
C ARG A 947 11.51 20.88 49.61
N ASP A 948 10.59 20.64 50.53
CA ASP A 948 10.71 19.63 51.59
C ASP A 948 10.82 18.22 51.01
N ALA A 949 10.10 17.92 49.92
CA ALA A 949 10.21 16.62 49.24
C ALA A 949 11.60 16.42 48.61
N VAL A 950 12.16 17.43 47.95
CA VAL A 950 13.53 17.36 47.41
C VAL A 950 14.56 17.25 48.55
N LEU A 951 14.41 18.01 49.63
CA LEU A 951 15.26 17.92 50.83
C LEU A 951 15.19 16.53 51.48
N THR A 952 13.99 15.96 51.59
CA THR A 952 13.77 14.60 52.09
C THR A 952 14.44 13.57 51.18
N LEU A 953 14.40 13.77 49.86
CA LEU A 953 15.03 12.87 48.90
C LEU A 953 16.56 12.85 49.05
N VAL A 954 17.22 14.01 49.19
CA VAL A 954 18.69 14.09 49.37
C VAL A 954 19.16 13.66 50.77
N THR A 955 18.31 13.78 51.79
CA THR A 955 18.62 13.35 53.17
C THR A 955 18.19 11.91 53.48
N GLY A 956 17.34 11.32 52.63
CA GLY A 956 16.75 10.00 52.83
C GLY A 956 17.71 8.81 52.74
N ALA A 957 17.14 7.62 52.94
CA ALA A 957 17.87 6.35 53.04
C ALA A 957 17.93 5.54 51.72
N ARG A 958 17.69 6.17 50.56
CA ARG A 958 17.77 5.47 49.28
C ARG A 958 19.19 4.97 48.99
N ARG A 959 19.31 3.83 48.29
CA ARG A 959 20.60 3.23 47.92
C ARG A 959 21.40 4.10 46.94
N ASP A 960 20.70 4.76 46.02
CA ASP A 960 21.23 5.66 44.98
C ASP A 960 21.42 7.11 45.45
N ARG A 961 21.29 7.39 46.75
CA ARG A 961 21.31 8.77 47.30
C ARG A 961 22.54 9.59 46.92
N GLN A 962 23.71 8.95 46.75
CA GLN A 962 24.95 9.66 46.42
C GLN A 962 24.85 10.30 45.02
N TRP A 963 24.17 9.66 44.07
CA TRP A 963 23.94 10.21 42.73
C TRP A 963 22.97 11.39 42.76
N ILE A 964 21.90 11.27 43.55
CA ILE A 964 20.93 12.36 43.74
C ILE A 964 21.60 13.58 44.37
N ARG A 965 22.43 13.36 45.40
CA ARG A 965 23.22 14.44 46.03
C ARG A 965 24.23 15.06 45.07
N ALA A 966 24.92 14.24 44.28
CA ALA A 966 25.89 14.71 43.31
C ALA A 966 25.24 15.62 42.27
N VAL A 967 24.10 15.23 41.71
CA VAL A 967 23.32 16.05 40.77
C VAL A 967 22.83 17.35 41.42
N ALA A 968 22.41 17.29 42.68
CA ALA A 968 22.00 18.47 43.40
C ALA A 968 23.14 19.48 43.61
N LEU A 969 24.33 19.01 43.98
CA LEU A 969 25.49 19.87 44.22
C LEU A 969 26.18 20.38 42.96
N THR A 970 26.00 19.70 41.83
CA THR A 970 26.67 20.04 40.55
C THR A 970 25.85 20.95 39.66
N SER A 971 24.55 21.09 39.95
CA SER A 971 23.63 22.01 39.28
C SER A 971 24.17 23.45 39.27
N GLN A 972 23.93 24.19 38.18
CA GLN A 972 24.48 25.54 38.00
C GLN A 972 24.13 26.51 39.13
N PHE A 973 22.91 26.40 39.66
CA PHE A 973 22.43 27.16 40.80
C PHE A 973 21.96 26.18 41.87
N VAL A 974 22.67 26.14 43.00
CA VAL A 974 22.33 25.25 44.13
C VAL A 974 21.78 26.09 45.28
N PRO A 975 20.53 25.86 45.69
CA PRO A 975 19.91 26.54 46.83
C PRO A 975 20.70 26.33 48.13
N PRO A 976 20.89 27.38 48.98
CA PRO A 976 21.66 27.26 50.22
C PRO A 976 21.13 26.18 51.17
N SER A 977 19.81 25.95 51.21
CA SER A 977 19.20 24.89 52.01
C SER A 977 19.62 23.49 51.57
N LEU A 978 19.88 23.27 50.26
CA LEU A 978 20.39 21.99 49.75
C LEU A 978 21.87 21.82 50.06
N VAL A 979 22.66 22.91 49.94
CA VAL A 979 24.08 22.89 50.33
C VAL A 979 24.20 22.58 51.83
N GLU A 980 23.42 23.24 52.68
CA GLU A 980 23.40 22.98 54.12
C GLU A 980 22.95 21.56 54.46
N ALA A 981 21.91 21.04 53.80
CA ALA A 981 21.41 19.69 54.04
C ALA A 981 22.42 18.59 53.65
N ILE A 982 23.25 18.81 52.63
CA ILE A 982 24.21 17.83 52.13
C ILE A 982 25.60 18.00 52.78
N CYS A 983 26.08 19.24 52.88
CA CYS A 983 27.40 19.59 53.40
C CYS A 983 27.42 19.88 54.91
N GLY A 984 26.27 20.00 55.56
CA GLY A 984 26.15 20.44 56.96
C GLY A 984 26.45 21.92 57.18
N ARG A 985 26.65 22.71 56.11
CA ARG A 985 26.96 24.14 56.13
C ARG A 985 26.51 24.82 54.85
N ALA A 986 25.86 25.98 54.96
CA ALA A 986 25.28 26.69 53.81
C ALA A 986 26.31 27.23 52.80
N ASP A 987 27.54 27.49 53.23
CA ASP A 987 28.65 27.99 52.42
C ASP A 987 29.57 26.88 51.87
N GLY A 988 29.15 25.62 51.92
CA GLY A 988 29.98 24.47 51.55
C GLY A 988 30.58 24.54 50.14
N LEU A 989 29.84 25.05 49.14
CA LEU A 989 30.35 25.23 47.77
C LEU A 989 31.29 26.44 47.59
N GLY A 990 31.48 27.26 48.63
CA GLY A 990 32.45 28.36 48.66
C GLY A 990 33.84 27.97 49.21
N LEU A 991 34.02 26.70 49.61
CA LEU A 991 35.26 26.19 50.19
C LEU A 991 36.34 25.91 49.15
N SER A 992 37.59 25.79 49.61
CA SER A 992 38.66 25.28 48.75
C SER A 992 38.40 23.81 48.37
N PRO A 993 38.87 23.32 47.20
CA PRO A 993 38.65 21.93 46.77
C PRO A 993 38.98 20.87 47.83
N ALA A 994 40.10 21.02 48.55
CA ALA A 994 40.54 20.08 49.59
C ALA A 994 39.65 20.13 50.86
N GLU A 995 39.05 21.27 51.16
CA GLU A 995 38.07 21.41 52.26
C GLU A 995 36.70 20.90 51.82
N LEU A 996 36.31 21.15 50.57
CA LEU A 996 35.07 20.67 49.97
C LEU A 996 35.02 19.13 50.01
N GLU A 997 36.09 18.45 49.59
CA GLU A 997 36.20 16.97 49.63
C GLU A 997 35.98 16.40 51.04
N LYS A 998 36.54 17.05 52.07
CA LYS A 998 36.36 16.65 53.47
C LYS A 998 34.92 16.82 53.95
N VAL A 999 34.25 17.88 53.49
CA VAL A 999 32.89 18.23 53.91
C VAL A 999 31.85 17.34 53.24
N VAL A 1000 31.98 17.03 51.95
CA VAL A 1000 31.02 16.16 51.24
C VAL A 1000 31.32 14.67 51.38
N SER A 1001 32.49 14.29 51.92
CA SER A 1001 33.13 12.97 51.87
C SER A 1001 33.81 12.65 50.53
N PRO A 1002 34.92 11.86 50.54
CA PRO A 1002 35.65 11.51 49.31
C PRO A 1002 34.78 10.81 48.27
N GLU A 1003 33.88 9.92 48.69
CA GLU A 1003 33.00 9.18 47.77
C GLU A 1003 32.06 10.12 47.01
N LEU A 1004 31.35 11.02 47.71
CA LEU A 1004 30.43 11.97 47.06
C LEU A 1004 31.19 13.01 46.23
N PHE A 1005 32.39 13.41 46.65
CA PHE A 1005 33.24 14.32 45.88
C PHE A 1005 33.57 13.73 44.50
N VAL A 1006 33.97 12.45 44.44
CA VAL A 1006 34.18 11.73 43.18
C VAL A 1006 32.89 11.66 42.37
N ARG A 1007 31.74 11.32 42.97
CA ARG A 1007 30.45 11.30 42.25
C ARG A 1007 30.05 12.67 41.68
N CYS A 1008 30.36 13.77 42.36
CA CYS A 1008 30.09 15.12 41.86
C CYS A 1008 30.97 15.45 40.64
N LEU A 1009 32.23 15.02 40.64
CA LEU A 1009 33.11 15.15 39.48
C LEU A 1009 32.59 14.31 38.32
N GLU A 1010 32.25 13.04 38.55
CA GLU A 1010 31.66 12.12 37.58
C GLU A 1010 30.39 12.70 36.91
N VAL A 1011 29.42 13.19 37.69
CA VAL A 1011 28.22 13.85 37.17
C VAL A 1011 28.56 15.10 36.37
N SER A 1012 29.50 15.92 36.85
CA SER A 1012 29.92 17.14 36.15
C SER A 1012 30.51 16.84 34.77
N PHE A 1013 31.16 15.68 34.64
CA PHE A 1013 31.86 15.26 33.43
C PHE A 1013 31.00 14.38 32.51
N GLY A 1014 29.84 13.93 32.98
CA GLY A 1014 29.01 12.96 32.26
C GLY A 1014 29.64 11.56 32.19
N SER A 1015 30.52 11.20 33.13
CA SER A 1015 31.26 9.93 33.18
C SER A 1015 31.02 9.21 34.51
N PRO A 1016 30.73 7.90 34.54
CA PRO A 1016 30.67 6.98 33.41
C PRO A 1016 29.41 7.17 32.54
N HIS A 1017 29.37 6.52 31.38
CA HIS A 1017 28.12 6.34 30.64
C HIS A 1017 27.10 5.63 31.56
N PRO A 1018 25.81 6.05 31.61
CA PRO A 1018 25.08 6.90 30.67
C PRO A 1018 24.86 8.35 31.11
N LEU A 1019 25.60 8.88 32.10
CA LEU A 1019 25.41 10.28 32.58
C LEU A 1019 25.50 11.31 31.45
N TRP A 1020 26.37 11.05 30.47
CA TRP A 1020 26.47 11.80 29.23
C TRP A 1020 25.18 11.81 28.40
N TRP A 1021 24.49 10.67 28.26
CA TRP A 1021 23.22 10.57 27.50
C TRP A 1021 22.05 11.23 28.22
N LEU A 1022 22.12 11.29 29.55
CA LEU A 1022 21.16 12.04 30.36
C LEU A 1022 21.39 13.56 30.32
N GLY A 1023 22.42 14.02 29.58
CA GLY A 1023 22.72 15.43 29.41
C GLY A 1023 23.16 16.14 30.69
N MET A 1024 23.76 15.42 31.64
CA MET A 1024 24.18 15.96 32.95
C MET A 1024 25.37 16.92 32.85
N GLN A 1025 26.16 16.80 31.79
CA GLN A 1025 27.30 17.63 31.47
C GLN A 1025 26.89 19.05 31.01
N GLY A 1026 27.75 20.05 31.25
CA GLY A 1026 27.63 21.40 30.65
C GLY A 1026 27.09 22.52 31.54
N SER A 1027 26.41 22.22 32.66
CA SER A 1027 25.90 23.22 33.61
C SER A 1027 26.63 23.18 34.96
N ILE A 1028 27.95 23.00 34.94
CA ILE A 1028 28.78 22.72 36.12
C ILE A 1028 28.93 23.97 37.00
N HIS A 1029 28.55 23.85 38.28
CA HIS A 1029 28.84 24.87 39.29
C HIS A 1029 30.35 25.17 39.37
N PRO A 1030 30.79 26.44 39.46
CA PRO A 1030 32.22 26.80 39.44
C PRO A 1030 33.11 26.07 40.45
N ALA A 1031 32.56 25.70 41.60
CA ALA A 1031 33.26 24.93 42.63
C ALA A 1031 33.80 23.59 42.11
N TRP A 1032 33.02 22.88 41.28
CA TRP A 1032 33.42 21.58 40.73
C TRP A 1032 34.42 21.72 39.58
N ARG A 1033 34.43 22.85 38.87
CA ARG A 1033 35.50 23.18 37.93
C ARG A 1033 36.83 23.40 38.67
N ALA A 1034 36.80 24.17 39.75
CA ALA A 1034 37.98 24.37 40.59
C ALA A 1034 38.47 23.05 41.23
N ALA A 1035 37.53 22.18 41.63
CA ALA A 1035 37.84 20.84 42.11
C ALA A 1035 38.49 19.96 41.04
N ALA A 1036 37.99 19.98 39.80
CA ALA A 1036 38.59 19.27 38.68
C ALA A 1036 40.03 19.72 38.39
N VAL A 1037 40.27 21.04 38.38
CA VAL A 1037 41.61 21.62 38.23
C VAL A 1037 42.55 21.14 39.34
N HIS A 1038 42.07 21.13 40.59
CA HIS A 1038 42.85 20.66 41.74
C HIS A 1038 43.19 19.16 41.65
N VAL A 1039 42.21 18.32 41.33
CA VAL A 1039 42.39 16.87 41.19
C VAL A 1039 43.38 16.54 40.08
N ARG A 1040 43.36 17.26 38.94
CA ARG A 1040 44.35 17.09 37.84
C ARG A 1040 45.80 17.35 38.26
N SER A 1041 46.04 17.95 39.42
CA SER A 1041 47.39 18.15 39.97
C SER A 1041 47.78 17.10 41.02
N LEU A 1042 46.95 16.06 41.25
CA LEU A 1042 47.15 15.03 42.26
C LEU A 1042 47.11 13.61 41.64
N PRO A 1043 48.25 13.07 41.15
CA PRO A 1043 48.31 11.78 40.45
C PRO A 1043 47.77 10.58 41.26
N THR A 1044 47.81 10.66 42.58
CA THR A 1044 47.35 9.60 43.49
C THR A 1044 45.86 9.68 43.83
N HIS A 1045 45.16 10.72 43.39
CA HIS A 1045 43.73 10.89 43.65
C HIS A 1045 42.91 9.93 42.79
N THR A 1046 41.86 9.33 43.34
CA THR A 1046 41.04 8.31 42.64
C THR A 1046 40.35 8.84 41.39
N ALA A 1047 39.92 10.11 41.39
CA ALA A 1047 39.34 10.78 40.21
C ALA A 1047 40.37 11.44 39.27
N PHE A 1048 41.68 11.22 39.45
CA PHE A 1048 42.74 11.86 38.65
C PHE A 1048 42.54 11.67 37.14
N GLU A 1049 42.37 10.42 36.71
CA GLU A 1049 42.16 10.07 35.31
C GLU A 1049 40.86 10.69 34.76
N SER A 1050 39.76 10.55 35.49
CA SER A 1050 38.45 11.08 35.08
C SER A 1050 38.46 12.61 34.95
N ALA A 1051 39.19 13.32 35.81
CA ALA A 1051 39.34 14.77 35.73
C ALA A 1051 40.13 15.22 34.49
N TRP A 1052 41.15 14.46 34.09
CA TRP A 1052 41.88 14.71 32.85
C TRP A 1052 41.04 14.39 31.61
N ARG A 1053 40.29 13.28 31.60
CA ARG A 1053 39.34 12.96 30.52
C ARG A 1053 38.30 14.07 30.33
N ALA A 1054 37.79 14.61 31.42
CA ALA A 1054 36.81 15.68 31.39
C ALA A 1054 37.31 17.02 30.87
N ALA A 1055 38.60 17.31 31.04
CA ALA A 1055 39.21 18.56 30.59
C ALA A 1055 39.01 18.76 29.08
N TYR A 1056 39.14 17.67 28.31
CA TYR A 1056 39.03 17.69 26.86
C TYR A 1056 37.61 17.43 26.33
N SER A 1057 36.65 17.01 27.17
CA SER A 1057 35.28 16.71 26.74
C SER A 1057 34.24 17.76 27.18
N VAL A 1058 34.44 18.44 28.32
CA VAL A 1058 33.47 19.40 28.91
C VAL A 1058 34.14 20.72 29.32
N GLY A 1059 35.47 20.84 29.21
CA GLY A 1059 36.21 22.04 29.60
C GLY A 1059 36.01 23.23 28.66
N ASN A 1060 35.99 24.44 29.23
CA ASN A 1060 36.08 25.72 28.48
C ASN A 1060 37.52 26.29 28.51
N GLU A 1061 38.47 25.52 29.03
CA GLU A 1061 39.89 25.89 29.08
C GLU A 1061 40.52 25.65 27.71
N GLY A 1062 41.42 26.54 27.27
CA GLY A 1062 42.11 26.36 26.00
C GLY A 1062 43.12 25.19 26.06
N PRO A 1063 43.42 24.51 24.94
CA PRO A 1063 44.41 23.42 24.87
C PRO A 1063 45.77 23.80 25.48
N GLU A 1064 46.18 25.07 25.33
CA GLU A 1064 47.42 25.60 25.91
C GLU A 1064 47.46 25.54 27.44
N ALA A 1065 46.32 25.80 28.11
CA ALA A 1065 46.23 25.76 29.57
C ALA A 1065 46.36 24.31 30.10
N HIS A 1066 45.76 23.36 29.38
CA HIS A 1066 45.88 21.93 29.68
C HIS A 1066 47.32 21.45 29.52
N LEU A 1067 47.96 21.82 28.42
CA LEU A 1067 49.36 21.44 28.16
C LEU A 1067 50.31 22.04 29.21
N GLN A 1068 50.14 23.31 29.58
CA GLN A 1068 50.96 23.93 30.63
C GLN A 1068 50.79 23.21 31.98
N GLN A 1069 49.56 22.85 32.35
CA GLN A 1069 49.29 22.09 33.56
C GLN A 1069 49.93 20.69 33.49
N TRP A 1070 49.83 20.01 32.35
CA TRP A 1070 50.43 18.70 32.12
C TRP A 1070 51.97 18.74 32.22
N GLN A 1071 52.61 19.69 31.56
CA GLN A 1071 54.07 19.89 31.61
C GLN A 1071 54.56 20.17 33.03
N SER A 1072 53.84 21.02 33.78
CA SER A 1072 54.16 21.30 35.19
C SER A 1072 54.06 20.03 36.05
N LEU A 1073 53.04 19.20 35.80
CA LEU A 1073 52.84 17.93 36.49
C LEU A 1073 53.96 16.92 36.17
N CYS A 1074 54.30 16.72 34.90
CA CYS A 1074 55.41 15.85 34.48
C CYS A 1074 56.76 16.31 35.08
N ALA A 1075 56.98 17.63 35.20
CA ALA A 1075 58.18 18.17 35.80
C ALA A 1075 58.24 17.96 37.33
N GLY A 1076 57.11 18.07 38.03
CA GLY A 1076 57.00 17.94 39.48
C GLY A 1076 56.85 16.51 40.01
N THR A 1077 56.48 15.56 39.15
CA THR A 1077 56.24 14.15 39.53
C THR A 1077 57.56 13.37 39.63
N LYS A 1078 57.67 12.49 40.63
CA LYS A 1078 58.84 11.62 40.82
C LYS A 1078 58.86 10.49 39.79
N PRO A 1079 60.03 9.94 39.43
CA PRO A 1079 60.15 8.86 38.46
C PRO A 1079 59.27 7.63 38.75
N GLU A 1080 59.11 7.28 40.04
CA GLU A 1080 58.28 6.17 40.53
C GLU A 1080 56.77 6.37 40.30
N ASP A 1081 56.32 7.62 40.17
CA ASP A 1081 54.89 7.98 40.01
C ASP A 1081 54.53 8.35 38.56
N LEU A 1082 55.50 8.32 37.62
CA LEU A 1082 55.28 8.62 36.20
C LEU A 1082 54.38 7.59 35.51
N GLU A 1083 54.30 6.36 36.03
CA GLU A 1083 53.47 5.30 35.46
C GLU A 1083 51.99 5.68 35.46
N SER A 1084 51.51 6.35 36.51
CA SER A 1084 50.12 6.82 36.58
C SER A 1084 49.82 7.90 35.52
N LEU A 1085 50.80 8.72 35.14
CA LEU A 1085 50.65 9.69 34.06
C LEU A 1085 50.62 9.01 32.68
N PHE A 1086 51.40 7.94 32.51
CA PHE A 1086 51.40 7.11 31.31
C PHE A 1086 50.04 6.47 31.07
N GLU A 1087 49.42 5.86 32.10
CA GLU A 1087 48.08 5.27 31.99
C GLU A 1087 47.02 6.28 31.55
N VAL A 1088 47.02 7.46 32.19
CA VAL A 1088 46.05 8.52 31.87
C VAL A 1088 46.21 9.00 30.44
N LEU A 1089 47.45 9.25 30.01
CA LEU A 1089 47.70 9.75 28.66
C LEU A 1089 47.39 8.71 27.59
N MET A 1090 47.67 7.43 27.86
CA MET A 1090 47.27 6.31 27.02
C MET A 1090 45.74 6.22 26.89
N GLY A 1091 45.01 6.29 28.01
CA GLY A 1091 43.54 6.28 28.02
C GLY A 1091 42.93 7.51 27.31
N LEU A 1092 43.48 8.70 27.51
CA LEU A 1092 43.08 9.92 26.79
C LEU A 1092 43.28 9.79 25.29
N THR A 1093 44.40 9.20 24.87
CA THR A 1093 44.73 9.05 23.45
C THR A 1093 43.80 8.05 22.76
N ALA A 1094 43.34 7.01 23.46
CA ALA A 1094 42.36 6.06 22.94
C ALA A 1094 40.93 6.63 22.84
N THR A 1095 40.58 7.57 23.74
CA THR A 1095 39.19 8.04 23.93
C THR A 1095 38.90 9.43 23.37
N SER A 1096 39.92 10.27 23.13
CA SER A 1096 39.77 11.64 22.61
C SER A 1096 40.28 11.79 21.16
N ASN A 1097 39.82 12.83 20.46
CA ASN A 1097 40.32 13.21 19.13
C ASN A 1097 41.35 14.35 19.18
N GLU A 1098 41.79 14.71 20.38
CA GLU A 1098 42.65 15.86 20.64
C GLU A 1098 44.09 15.62 20.21
N ASP A 1099 44.83 16.72 20.05
CA ASP A 1099 46.25 16.65 19.69
C ASP A 1099 47.15 16.53 20.92
N LEU A 1100 47.65 15.32 21.17
CA LEU A 1100 48.39 14.99 22.39
C LEU A 1100 49.89 14.75 22.17
N HIS A 1101 50.45 15.03 20.99
CA HIS A 1101 51.87 14.78 20.72
C HIS A 1101 52.82 15.52 21.68
N GLU A 1102 52.52 16.77 22.03
CA GLU A 1102 53.32 17.54 23.01
C GLU A 1102 53.18 17.00 24.44
N HIS A 1103 52.02 16.42 24.78
CA HIS A 1103 51.77 15.78 26.06
C HIS A 1103 52.59 14.48 26.18
N TRP A 1104 52.66 13.71 25.08
CA TRP A 1104 53.49 12.50 24.97
C TRP A 1104 54.97 12.83 25.04
N SER A 1105 55.44 13.87 24.34
CA SER A 1105 56.84 14.31 24.40
C SER A 1105 57.24 14.76 25.82
N ALA A 1106 56.39 15.53 26.50
CA ALA A 1106 56.62 16.00 27.86
C ALA A 1106 56.76 14.84 28.87
N LEU A 1107 55.95 13.79 28.74
CA LEU A 1107 56.04 12.59 29.57
C LEU A 1107 57.25 11.73 29.21
N TRP A 1108 57.47 11.51 27.90
CA TRP A 1108 58.52 10.63 27.38
C TRP A 1108 59.92 11.04 27.85
N HIS A 1109 60.23 12.33 27.83
CA HIS A 1109 61.54 12.85 28.27
C HIS A 1109 61.78 12.80 29.78
N ARG A 1110 60.79 12.42 30.58
CA ARG A 1110 60.91 12.24 32.04
C ARG A 1110 61.13 10.79 32.45
N GLY A 1111 60.74 9.83 31.61
CA GLY A 1111 60.90 8.41 31.87
C GLY A 1111 62.37 7.95 31.86
N SER A 1112 62.70 6.97 32.70
CA SER A 1112 63.99 6.27 32.61
C SER A 1112 64.06 5.45 31.31
N PRO A 1113 65.25 5.05 30.84
CA PRO A 1113 65.38 4.16 29.69
C PRO A 1113 64.59 2.84 29.83
N GLU A 1114 64.46 2.30 31.05
CA GLU A 1114 63.67 1.09 31.30
C GLU A 1114 62.16 1.36 31.18
N GLN A 1115 61.70 2.52 31.68
CA GLN A 1115 60.31 2.96 31.54
C GLN A 1115 59.95 3.22 30.07
N GLN A 1116 60.83 3.91 29.33
CA GLN A 1116 60.64 4.16 27.91
C GLN A 1116 60.50 2.86 27.10
N ALA A 1117 61.33 1.85 27.39
CA ALA A 1117 61.22 0.54 26.75
C ALA A 1117 59.86 -0.12 27.06
N THR A 1118 59.46 -0.14 28.33
CA THR A 1118 58.19 -0.73 28.79
C THR A 1118 56.98 0.00 28.19
N TRP A 1119 56.97 1.33 28.22
CA TRP A 1119 55.93 2.17 27.65
C TRP A 1119 55.80 1.97 26.14
N SER A 1120 56.92 1.85 25.42
CA SER A 1120 56.90 1.64 23.97
C SER A 1120 56.29 0.31 23.56
N GLU A 1121 56.52 -0.76 24.34
CA GLU A 1121 55.93 -2.08 24.13
C GLU A 1121 54.41 -2.03 24.36
N ARG A 1122 53.98 -1.42 25.47
CA ARG A 1122 52.56 -1.27 25.82
C ARG A 1122 51.78 -0.41 24.82
N LEU A 1123 52.39 0.67 24.33
CA LEU A 1123 51.79 1.51 23.28
C LEU A 1123 51.65 0.73 21.96
N ALA A 1124 52.61 -0.15 21.64
CA ALA A 1124 52.56 -0.98 20.46
C ALA A 1124 51.46 -2.06 20.55
N GLU A 1125 51.22 -2.64 21.72
CA GLU A 1125 50.11 -3.58 21.95
C GLU A 1125 48.75 -2.94 21.67
N LYS A 1126 48.57 -1.67 22.04
CA LYS A 1126 47.31 -0.91 21.87
C LYS A 1126 47.26 -0.01 20.64
N VAL A 1127 48.23 -0.11 19.73
CA VAL A 1127 48.39 0.88 18.64
C VAL A 1127 47.17 1.01 17.72
N GLU A 1128 46.43 -0.07 17.49
CA GLU A 1128 45.21 -0.07 16.67
C GLU A 1128 44.04 0.69 17.33
N GLU A 1129 43.99 0.68 18.67
CA GLU A 1129 43.03 1.42 19.50
C GLU A 1129 43.41 2.91 19.54
N LEU A 1130 44.70 3.21 19.72
CA LEU A 1130 45.23 4.57 19.79
C LEU A 1130 45.12 5.32 18.45
N CYS A 1131 45.30 4.63 17.31
CA CYS A 1131 45.16 5.23 15.98
C CYS A 1131 43.69 5.34 15.52
N ARG A 1132 42.78 5.76 16.41
CA ARG A 1132 41.34 5.86 16.16
C ARG A 1132 40.96 6.95 15.16
N SER A 1133 41.58 8.11 15.31
CA SER A 1133 41.28 9.32 14.54
C SER A 1133 42.51 9.92 13.86
N ARG A 1134 43.71 9.47 14.23
CA ARG A 1134 45.00 9.95 13.75
C ARG A 1134 45.93 8.80 13.39
N SER A 1135 46.87 9.05 12.49
CA SER A 1135 47.92 8.10 12.15
C SER A 1135 49.04 8.08 13.20
N LEU A 1136 49.79 6.98 13.28
CA LEU A 1136 50.87 6.82 14.25
C LEU A 1136 51.91 7.98 14.25
N PRO A 1137 52.33 8.54 13.09
CA PRO A 1137 53.24 9.69 13.08
C PRO A 1137 52.60 11.01 13.55
N GLU A 1138 51.29 11.18 13.36
CA GLU A 1138 50.56 12.35 13.86
C GLU A 1138 50.34 12.28 15.37
N LEU A 1139 50.36 11.06 15.93
CA LEU A 1139 50.15 10.79 17.34
C LEU A 1139 51.45 10.93 18.16
N PHE A 1140 52.59 10.60 17.55
CA PHE A 1140 53.91 10.70 18.15
C PHE A 1140 54.88 11.49 17.26
N GLU A 1141 54.93 12.82 17.42
CA GLU A 1141 55.89 13.65 16.68
C GLU A 1141 57.35 13.49 17.16
N ASP A 1142 57.54 13.12 18.43
CA ASP A 1142 58.87 12.84 18.97
C ASP A 1142 59.48 11.62 18.27
N LYS A 1143 60.58 11.84 17.55
CA LYS A 1143 61.24 10.82 16.74
C LYS A 1143 61.73 9.62 17.56
N SER A 1144 62.11 9.82 18.82
CA SER A 1144 62.60 8.76 19.69
C SER A 1144 61.46 7.87 20.19
N LEU A 1145 60.32 8.47 20.55
CA LEU A 1145 59.10 7.73 20.91
C LEU A 1145 58.52 6.98 19.70
N PHE A 1146 58.32 7.68 18.58
CA PHE A 1146 57.77 7.10 17.36
C PHE A 1146 58.59 5.89 16.88
N SER A 1147 59.91 6.03 16.83
CA SER A 1147 60.78 4.94 16.38
C SER A 1147 60.77 3.74 17.32
N MET A 1148 60.69 3.96 18.63
CA MET A 1148 60.65 2.88 19.61
C MET A 1148 59.31 2.13 19.57
N VAL A 1149 58.17 2.85 19.52
CA VAL A 1149 56.84 2.23 19.37
C VAL A 1149 56.74 1.47 18.06
N LEU A 1150 57.12 2.10 16.93
CA LEU A 1150 57.07 1.45 15.63
C LEU A 1150 57.90 0.16 15.61
N SER A 1151 59.04 0.11 16.31
CA SER A 1151 59.91 -1.07 16.32
C SER A 1151 59.20 -2.37 16.74
N TRP A 1152 58.21 -2.25 17.64
CA TRP A 1152 57.40 -3.35 18.17
C TRP A 1152 56.19 -3.73 17.30
N VAL A 1153 55.73 -2.84 16.41
CA VAL A 1153 54.52 -3.08 15.58
C VAL A 1153 54.87 -3.90 14.34
N GLN A 1154 54.80 -5.23 14.45
CA GLN A 1154 54.95 -6.15 13.32
C GLN A 1154 53.58 -6.60 12.77
N PRO A 1155 53.43 -6.79 11.44
CA PRO A 1155 54.46 -6.68 10.39
C PRO A 1155 54.66 -5.27 9.81
N ASP A 1156 53.96 -4.23 10.31
CA ASP A 1156 54.04 -2.87 9.78
C ASP A 1156 55.46 -2.29 9.73
N ASN A 1157 56.25 -2.49 10.78
CA ASN A 1157 57.63 -2.00 10.83
C ASN A 1157 58.53 -2.66 9.79
N SER A 1158 58.49 -3.99 9.68
CA SER A 1158 59.25 -4.71 8.66
C SER A 1158 58.83 -4.29 7.24
N PHE A 1159 57.52 -4.05 7.03
CA PHE A 1159 57.00 -3.51 5.78
C PHE A 1159 57.54 -2.10 5.48
N LEU A 1160 57.41 -1.16 6.43
CA LEU A 1160 57.82 0.24 6.25
C LEU A 1160 59.33 0.39 6.06
N VAL A 1161 60.15 -0.37 6.81
CA VAL A 1161 61.62 -0.42 6.62
C VAL A 1161 61.97 -0.93 5.23
N SER A 1162 61.29 -1.97 4.75
CA SER A 1162 61.51 -2.53 3.40
C SER A 1162 61.05 -1.56 2.31
N MET A 1163 59.93 -0.87 2.52
CA MET A 1163 59.40 0.16 1.62
C MET A 1163 60.36 1.36 1.49
N VAL A 1164 61.02 1.78 2.58
CA VAL A 1164 62.07 2.83 2.56
C VAL A 1164 63.34 2.35 1.84
N ARG A 1165 63.73 1.08 1.97
CA ARG A 1165 64.89 0.54 1.24
C ARG A 1165 64.66 0.46 -0.27
N ILE A 1166 63.43 0.23 -0.69
CA ILE A 1166 63.04 0.03 -2.10
C ILE A 1166 62.49 1.33 -2.72
N GLN A 1167 62.60 2.48 -2.03
CA GLN A 1167 61.90 3.74 -2.30
C GLN A 1167 61.98 4.27 -3.75
N LYS A 1168 62.92 3.80 -4.58
CA LYS A 1168 63.09 4.21 -5.99
C LYS A 1168 62.68 3.15 -7.03
N SER A 1169 62.34 1.92 -6.63
CA SER A 1169 61.98 0.83 -7.55
C SER A 1169 60.48 0.60 -7.56
N VAL A 1170 59.84 0.78 -8.73
CA VAL A 1170 58.40 0.49 -8.93
C VAL A 1170 58.14 -1.02 -8.86
N GLU A 1171 58.95 -1.81 -9.57
CA GLU A 1171 58.84 -3.27 -9.59
C GLU A 1171 59.09 -3.87 -8.20
N GLY A 1172 60.11 -3.39 -7.48
CA GLY A 1172 60.40 -3.84 -6.13
C GLY A 1172 59.31 -3.46 -5.13
N PHE A 1173 58.65 -2.30 -5.31
CA PHE A 1173 57.51 -1.91 -4.47
C PHE A 1173 56.29 -2.80 -4.73
N ILE A 1174 55.99 -3.12 -6.00
CA ILE A 1174 54.89 -4.04 -6.34
C ILE A 1174 55.18 -5.43 -5.76
N GLN A 1175 56.40 -5.95 -5.89
CA GLN A 1175 56.79 -7.24 -5.33
C GLN A 1175 56.65 -7.27 -3.80
N LEU A 1176 57.09 -6.21 -3.11
CA LEU A 1176 56.95 -6.06 -1.67
C LEU A 1176 55.48 -6.07 -1.22
N VAL A 1177 54.62 -5.34 -1.92
CA VAL A 1177 53.17 -5.30 -1.63
C VAL A 1177 52.55 -6.67 -1.86
N THR A 1178 52.86 -7.34 -2.96
CA THR A 1178 52.36 -8.69 -3.25
C THR A 1178 52.80 -9.70 -2.18
N GLU A 1179 54.04 -9.62 -1.72
CA GLU A 1179 54.57 -10.50 -0.66
C GLU A 1179 53.84 -10.30 0.67
N PHE A 1180 53.77 -9.06 1.18
CA PHE A 1180 53.18 -8.79 2.49
C PHE A 1180 51.66 -9.00 2.51
N TYR A 1181 50.95 -8.71 1.43
CA TYR A 1181 49.48 -8.87 1.36
C TYR A 1181 49.03 -10.28 0.94
N SER A 1182 49.97 -11.21 0.73
CA SER A 1182 49.67 -12.60 0.34
C SER A 1182 49.00 -13.42 1.44
N SER A 1183 49.25 -13.08 2.73
CA SER A 1183 48.71 -13.79 3.89
C SER A 1183 48.28 -12.82 5.00
N PRO A 1184 47.28 -13.17 5.82
CA PRO A 1184 46.89 -12.36 6.97
C PRO A 1184 48.01 -12.12 8.00
N GLU A 1185 48.98 -13.05 8.12
CA GLU A 1185 50.07 -12.99 9.11
C GLU A 1185 51.15 -11.98 8.74
N THR A 1186 51.33 -11.73 7.44
CA THR A 1186 52.29 -10.77 6.89
C THR A 1186 51.65 -9.45 6.51
N THR A 1187 50.32 -9.37 6.48
CA THR A 1187 49.59 -8.16 6.08
C THR A 1187 49.72 -7.09 7.15
N PRO A 1188 50.10 -5.85 6.80
CA PRO A 1188 50.12 -4.72 7.74
C PRO A 1188 48.79 -4.58 8.49
N ARG A 1189 48.87 -4.14 9.74
CA ARG A 1189 47.73 -4.03 10.66
C ARG A 1189 47.14 -2.62 10.69
N LEU A 1190 47.98 -1.60 10.52
CA LEU A 1190 47.57 -0.20 10.64
C LEU A 1190 46.87 0.29 9.37
N ILE A 1191 45.72 0.95 9.53
CA ILE A 1191 44.97 1.60 8.44
C ILE A 1191 45.87 2.59 7.69
N TRP A 1192 46.69 3.36 8.40
CA TRP A 1192 47.65 4.28 7.82
C TRP A 1192 48.67 3.60 6.89
N THR A 1193 49.16 2.41 7.26
CA THR A 1193 50.09 1.64 6.40
C THR A 1193 49.39 1.24 5.09
N HIS A 1194 48.12 0.82 5.15
CA HIS A 1194 47.34 0.55 3.95
C HIS A 1194 47.10 1.79 3.09
N ASP A 1195 46.82 2.93 3.71
CA ASP A 1195 46.59 4.20 3.01
C ASP A 1195 47.86 4.69 2.28
N LEU A 1196 49.03 4.55 2.90
CA LEU A 1196 50.32 4.81 2.26
C LEU A 1196 50.53 3.91 1.03
N VAL A 1197 50.21 2.62 1.16
CA VAL A 1197 50.34 1.66 0.05
C VAL A 1197 49.38 2.00 -1.09
N LEU A 1198 48.11 2.27 -0.80
CA LEU A 1198 47.11 2.63 -1.81
C LEU A 1198 47.48 3.93 -2.53
N ASN A 1199 47.94 4.95 -1.81
CA ASN A 1199 48.37 6.21 -2.41
C ASN A 1199 49.56 6.01 -3.33
N ARG A 1200 50.53 5.17 -2.94
CA ARG A 1200 51.69 4.86 -3.77
C ARG A 1200 51.34 3.97 -4.97
N LEU A 1201 50.47 2.97 -4.81
CA LEU A 1201 49.96 2.13 -5.91
C LEU A 1201 49.22 2.96 -6.98
N LYS A 1202 48.42 3.95 -6.55
CA LYS A 1202 47.78 4.92 -7.45
C LYS A 1202 48.78 5.75 -8.23
N GLN A 1203 49.86 6.19 -7.59
CA GLN A 1203 50.92 6.99 -8.23
C GLN A 1203 51.74 6.18 -9.24
N VAL A 1204 51.94 4.88 -9.02
CA VAL A 1204 52.75 4.01 -9.90
C VAL A 1204 51.94 3.24 -10.96
N GLY A 1205 50.61 3.38 -10.98
CA GLY A 1205 49.75 2.80 -12.03
C GLY A 1205 49.61 1.27 -11.97
N SER A 1206 49.44 0.69 -10.78
CA SER A 1206 49.34 -0.77 -10.59
C SER A 1206 48.03 -1.40 -11.09
N GLU A 1207 48.00 -2.72 -11.25
CA GLU A 1207 46.80 -3.50 -11.58
C GLU A 1207 45.65 -3.28 -10.57
N ASN A 1208 44.40 -3.26 -11.08
CA ASN A 1208 43.19 -3.03 -10.29
C ASN A 1208 42.98 -4.09 -9.20
N ASP A 1209 43.46 -5.31 -9.38
CA ASP A 1209 43.22 -6.41 -8.44
C ASP A 1209 44.09 -6.30 -7.18
N LEU A 1210 45.35 -5.86 -7.31
CA LEU A 1210 46.21 -5.58 -6.14
C LEU A 1210 45.66 -4.41 -5.32
N GLN A 1211 45.12 -3.36 -5.98
CA GLN A 1211 44.46 -2.25 -5.28
C GLN A 1211 43.20 -2.71 -4.53
N LYS A 1212 42.41 -3.61 -5.12
CA LYS A 1212 41.24 -4.22 -4.44
C LYS A 1212 41.66 -5.07 -3.24
N GLN A 1213 42.75 -5.83 -3.34
CA GLN A 1213 43.27 -6.65 -2.23
C GLN A 1213 43.70 -5.77 -1.04
N VAL A 1214 44.45 -4.69 -1.30
CA VAL A 1214 44.86 -3.74 -0.25
C VAL A 1214 43.64 -3.00 0.31
N SER A 1215 42.67 -2.60 -0.51
CA SER A 1215 41.42 -1.96 -0.06
C SER A 1215 40.58 -2.89 0.82
N SER A 1216 40.54 -4.18 0.50
CA SER A 1216 39.84 -5.19 1.31
C SER A 1216 40.53 -5.39 2.66
N ALA A 1217 41.86 -5.47 2.70
CA ALA A 1217 42.63 -5.54 3.94
C ALA A 1217 42.42 -4.28 4.81
N ARG A 1218 42.42 -3.10 4.19
CA ARG A 1218 42.07 -1.84 4.86
C ARG A 1218 40.67 -1.85 5.47
N HIS A 1219 39.68 -2.37 4.74
CA HIS A 1219 38.31 -2.47 5.23
C HIS A 1219 38.17 -3.48 6.37
N ALA A 1220 38.93 -4.58 6.32
CA ALA A 1220 39.03 -5.54 7.42
C ALA A 1220 39.67 -4.91 8.67
N ALA A 1221 40.76 -4.15 8.52
CA ALA A 1221 41.37 -3.39 9.61
C ALA A 1221 40.40 -2.38 10.23
N PHE A 1222 39.64 -1.64 9.41
CA PHE A 1222 38.59 -0.73 9.86
C PHE A 1222 37.47 -1.46 10.63
N ASN A 1223 37.02 -2.61 10.15
CA ASN A 1223 35.99 -3.41 10.84
C ASN A 1223 36.49 -4.01 12.16
N ARG A 1224 37.76 -4.43 12.24
CA ARG A 1224 38.38 -4.87 13.50
C ARG A 1224 38.40 -3.74 14.52
N GLN A 1225 38.84 -2.55 14.11
CA GLN A 1225 38.81 -1.34 14.94
C GLN A 1225 37.38 -1.00 15.40
N ARG A 1226 36.37 -1.15 14.53
CA ARG A 1226 34.95 -0.94 14.86
C ARG A 1226 34.36 -2.00 15.81
N ASN A 1227 34.87 -3.23 15.79
CA ASN A 1227 34.40 -4.27 16.71
C ASN A 1227 34.99 -4.09 18.11
N LEU A 1228 36.25 -3.64 18.22
CA LEU A 1228 36.82 -3.21 19.50
C LEU A 1228 35.95 -2.11 20.16
N LEU A 1229 35.47 -1.15 19.35
CA LEU A 1229 34.55 -0.09 19.78
C LEU A 1229 33.19 -0.58 20.30
N ARG A 1230 32.74 -1.78 19.92
CA ARG A 1230 31.44 -2.32 20.32
C ARG A 1230 31.50 -3.08 21.64
N VAL A 1231 32.65 -3.72 21.91
CA VAL A 1231 32.91 -4.49 23.15
C VAL A 1231 33.11 -3.56 24.35
N GLU A 1232 33.79 -2.42 24.20
CA GLU A 1232 33.88 -1.40 25.27
C GLU A 1232 32.51 -0.80 25.65
N ARG A 1233 31.63 -0.58 24.66
CA ARG A 1233 30.26 -0.10 24.90
C ARG A 1233 29.38 -1.11 25.64
N GLU A 1234 29.72 -2.40 25.61
CA GLU A 1234 29.02 -3.45 26.35
C GLU A 1234 29.57 -3.63 27.77
N ILE A 1235 30.88 -3.40 28.00
CA ILE A 1235 31.55 -3.57 29.31
C ILE A 1235 31.24 -2.40 30.27
N ASP A 1236 31.24 -1.14 29.80
CA ASP A 1236 30.92 0.02 30.66
C ASP A 1236 29.43 0.12 31.04
N GLY A 1237 28.56 -0.68 30.38
CA GLY A 1237 27.13 -0.76 30.70
C GLY A 1237 26.81 -1.61 31.94
N GLU A 1238 27.68 -2.53 32.35
CA GLU A 1238 27.39 -3.46 33.46
C GLU A 1238 27.29 -2.76 34.82
N GLU A 1239 28.08 -1.72 35.09
CA GLU A 1239 28.04 -1.00 36.38
C GLU A 1239 26.73 -0.23 36.59
N TRP A 1240 26.12 0.33 35.53
CA TRP A 1240 24.86 1.08 35.63
C TRP A 1240 23.61 0.19 35.49
N THR A 1241 23.73 -0.98 34.84
CA THR A 1241 22.65 -1.99 34.79
C THR A 1241 22.28 -2.46 36.20
N TYR A 1242 23.22 -2.40 37.15
CA TYR A 1242 23.01 -2.68 38.57
C TYR A 1242 22.21 -1.59 39.31
N LEU A 1243 22.24 -0.33 38.84
CA LEU A 1243 21.53 0.82 39.45
C LEU A 1243 20.14 1.09 38.82
N HIS A 1244 19.88 0.65 37.60
CA HIS A 1244 18.55 0.75 36.95
C HIS A 1244 17.48 -0.19 37.56
N ARG A 1245 17.87 -1.22 38.33
CA ARG A 1245 16.94 -2.24 38.85
C ARG A 1245 17.12 -2.53 40.34
N ALA A 1246 17.22 -1.49 41.18
CA ALA A 1246 17.24 -1.68 42.63
C ALA A 1246 15.87 -2.14 43.21
N GLY A 1247 14.80 -2.14 42.41
CA GLY A 1247 13.44 -2.60 42.76
C GLY A 1247 13.09 -4.01 42.29
N GLY A 1248 13.85 -5.04 42.72
CA GLY A 1248 13.35 -6.43 42.86
C GLY A 1248 13.20 -7.33 41.62
N ARG A 1249 14.01 -8.41 41.58
CA ARG A 1249 13.57 -9.81 41.67
C ARG A 1249 14.71 -10.65 42.23
N ALA A 1250 14.55 -11.13 43.45
CA ALA A 1250 15.32 -12.25 43.98
C ALA A 1250 14.79 -13.54 43.30
N SER A 1251 15.23 -13.82 42.09
CA SER A 1251 15.13 -15.14 41.45
C SER A 1251 15.99 -15.13 40.19
N ASP A 1252 17.28 -15.37 40.35
CA ASP A 1252 18.08 -16.15 39.40
C ASP A 1252 19.30 -16.61 40.20
N GLU A 1253 19.37 -17.92 40.41
CA GLU A 1253 20.50 -18.58 41.07
C GLU A 1253 21.80 -18.21 40.37
N PRO A 1254 22.91 -17.99 41.11
CA PRO A 1254 24.21 -17.93 40.48
C PRO A 1254 24.50 -19.29 39.84
N LYS A 1255 24.77 -19.31 38.53
CA LYS A 1255 25.38 -20.47 37.90
C LYS A 1255 26.68 -20.77 38.64
N GLY A 1256 26.64 -21.83 39.43
CA GLY A 1256 27.79 -22.37 40.11
C GLY A 1256 28.88 -22.70 39.11
N SER A 1257 30.07 -22.19 39.39
CA SER A 1257 31.32 -22.80 38.98
C SER A 1257 31.45 -24.17 39.65
N SER A 1258 31.41 -25.25 38.88
CA SER A 1258 32.12 -26.49 39.19
C SER A 1258 32.24 -27.39 37.94
N GLU A 1259 33.50 -27.69 37.62
CA GLU A 1259 34.06 -28.60 36.60
C GLU A 1259 33.99 -28.19 35.12
#